data_AF-A0A9J6AGB3-F1
#
_entry.id   AF-A0A9J6AGB3-F1
#
_cell.length_a   1.000
_cell.length_b   1.000
_cell.length_c   1.000
_cell.angle_alpha   90.00
_cell.angle_beta   90.00
_cell.angle_gamma   90.00
#
_symmetry.space_group_name_H-M   'P 1'
#
loop_
_entity.id
_entity.type
_entity.pdbx_description
1 polymer ?
#
loop_
_entity_poly.entity_id
_entity_poly.type
_entity_poly.pdbx_seq_one_letter_code
_entity_poly.pdbx_strand_id
1 'polypeptide(L)'
;MEHHNTIEAKMCPHVLLFPLPIQSPINSMLQLAELFCLAGLQVTFLNTNHNQQLLYRHTNVESRFRQYPKFQFRTISDGLPDDHPRSFPMFEDLINSLQAVAEPFLRDILTESGVTCVIPDGLFYYAVDICNEVGVSVISFDTISPCCLWVYLCFPKLIQTGDIPFKGNDLDMLIENVPGMEDLLRRRDFPFYRLTNCATDLYCQLALKEIQSIPRSHGLILNTFEDLDGPLLSHIRSHCPQTYAVGPLHLQLKTRLADKRMSSSNSLWEEDHSSIQWLDAQPIESVIYVSFGSLATLTKEEMLEFWHGLVNSGIRFLWVMRSDLLREEEFSHQFVKELAAGCKERAYIVSWAPQEKVLSHPAIGGFLTHSGWNSTMESIVERKPMICWAVYVDQRVTSRFVGEVWKIGLDMKDICDRDNIKKVVKDLMVTNKEKLKKSVDKLSMLAEISVGEGGSSYNAFEYLVDDIKNGYYKLIHTGTLDEIKPALAWVELNRMGNNIGGNTKKTKVMKINGEILKLKTPITTSEVVKDYPGHVLLESEAVKKFGIRAKPLEAEQELKPSKIYFLVELPLFPKEEITSNNKVTRRVKSDVHMNAQDRLECLMLSRRSASDLSISKPSNGAVVQLKMKLPRSVVQKLIEESRDETEHHNTVEEAKIMCPHVLLFPLPIQSPINSMLQLAELFCLAASLSSHQRRIKIQAISQISIPDNFRWSSQGSSPVVSMFEDLINSLQAVAEPFLRDILTESGVTCVIPDGLFYYAVDICNEVGVSVISFDTISPCCLWVYLCFPKLIQSGDIPFEGNDLDVLIENVPGMEDLLRRRDFPFYRVTNCATDLYCQLALKEIQSIPRSHGLILNTFDDLDGPLLSLIRSHCPQTYAVGPLHLQLKTRLADKTMSSSNSLWEEDHSSIQWLDAQPIESVIYVSFGSLATLTKKEILEFWHGLVNSGIRFLWVMRSDLLREEKFSHQFVKELTDGCEERAYIVSWAPQEKVLSHPAIGGFLTHSGWNSTMESIVEKKPMICWAVYVDQRVTSRFVGEVWKIGLDMKDICDRDSIKKMVKDLMVTNKDKLKKSVDKLSMLAKISVGEGGSSYNAFECLVDDIKKLGRKDINPNCIR
;
A
#
# COMPACT_ATOMS: atom_id res chain seq x y z
N MET A 1 15.82 -41.82 46.56
CA MET A 1 16.47 -40.56 46.10
C MET A 1 16.93 -40.65 44.65
N GLU A 2 17.33 -41.81 44.11
CA GLU A 2 17.72 -41.94 42.68
C GLU A 2 16.57 -41.88 41.66
N HIS A 3 15.31 -42.11 42.08
CA HIS A 3 14.13 -42.05 41.19
C HIS A 3 13.51 -40.64 41.04
N HIS A 4 13.89 -39.66 41.87
CA HIS A 4 13.51 -38.26 41.64
C HIS A 4 14.51 -37.55 40.72
N ASN A 5 15.80 -37.90 40.79
CA ASN A 5 16.83 -37.33 39.92
C ASN A 5 16.79 -37.85 38.46
N THR A 6 15.98 -38.87 38.15
CA THR A 6 15.87 -39.44 36.79
C THR A 6 14.70 -38.88 35.97
N ILE A 7 13.73 -38.20 36.59
CA ILE A 7 12.60 -37.55 35.88
C ILE A 7 12.92 -36.09 35.54
N GLU A 8 13.76 -35.41 36.33
CA GLU A 8 14.30 -34.06 35.99
C GLU A 8 15.15 -34.04 34.71
N ALA A 9 15.56 -35.20 34.19
CA ALA A 9 16.41 -35.34 33.01
C ALA A 9 15.66 -35.37 31.66
N LYS A 10 14.34 -35.12 31.60
CA LYS A 10 13.59 -35.21 30.33
C LYS A 10 12.61 -34.07 30.12
N MET A 11 13.14 -32.88 29.81
CA MET A 11 12.88 -32.12 28.57
C MET A 11 13.42 -30.68 28.71
N CYS A 12 14.18 -30.24 27.71
CA CYS A 12 14.84 -28.94 27.68
C CYS A 12 13.88 -27.92 27.03
N PRO A 13 13.67 -26.72 27.60
CA PRO A 13 12.90 -25.68 26.93
C PRO A 13 13.50 -25.38 25.55
N HIS A 14 12.62 -25.28 24.56
CA HIS A 14 12.96 -25.07 23.17
C HIS A 14 12.42 -23.70 22.71
N VAL A 15 13.35 -22.78 22.46
CA VAL A 15 13.09 -21.41 22.03
C VAL A 15 13.22 -21.31 20.50
N LEU A 16 12.22 -20.74 19.84
CA LEU A 16 12.27 -20.35 18.44
C LEU A 16 12.44 -18.83 18.33
N LEU A 17 13.56 -18.37 17.78
CA LEU A 17 13.81 -16.96 17.48
C LEU A 17 13.41 -16.66 16.04
N PHE A 18 12.64 -15.59 15.84
CA PHE A 18 12.19 -15.16 14.52
C PHE A 18 12.45 -13.66 14.29
N PRO A 19 13.64 -13.29 13.77
CA PRO A 19 14.02 -11.91 13.49
C PRO A 19 13.32 -11.33 12.26
N LEU A 20 13.14 -10.02 12.28
CA LEU A 20 12.90 -9.24 11.08
C LEU A 20 14.08 -9.44 10.09
N PRO A 21 13.84 -9.73 8.81
CA PRO A 21 14.86 -10.23 7.88
C PRO A 21 15.78 -9.12 7.33
N ILE A 22 16.31 -8.26 8.21
CA ILE A 22 17.27 -7.21 7.89
C ILE A 22 18.48 -7.29 8.84
N GLN A 23 19.59 -6.63 8.48
CA GLN A 23 20.90 -6.76 9.15
C GLN A 23 20.84 -6.61 10.69
N SER A 24 20.19 -5.56 11.18
CA SER A 24 20.27 -5.16 12.58
C SER A 24 19.54 -6.14 13.53
N PRO A 25 18.26 -6.50 13.30
CA PRO A 25 17.54 -7.50 14.10
C PRO A 25 18.18 -8.88 14.05
N ILE A 26 18.64 -9.34 12.88
CA ILE A 26 19.36 -10.61 12.75
C ILE A 26 20.62 -10.62 13.62
N ASN A 27 21.40 -9.53 13.61
CA ASN A 27 22.60 -9.42 14.45
C ASN A 27 22.26 -9.56 15.94
N SER A 28 21.32 -8.76 16.46
CA SER A 28 20.94 -8.80 17.87
C SER A 28 20.37 -10.15 18.28
N MET A 29 19.51 -10.74 17.45
CA MET A 29 18.87 -12.02 17.78
C MET A 29 19.84 -13.19 17.67
N LEU A 30 20.87 -13.14 16.83
CA LEU A 30 21.95 -14.14 16.83
C LEU A 30 22.80 -14.04 18.10
N GLN A 31 23.08 -12.83 18.59
CA GLN A 31 23.77 -12.63 19.87
C GLN A 31 22.94 -13.19 21.04
N LEU A 32 21.63 -12.92 21.05
CA LEU A 32 20.70 -13.48 22.02
C LEU A 32 20.59 -15.02 21.91
N ALA A 33 20.57 -15.56 20.69
CA ALA A 33 20.55 -17.00 20.44
C ALA A 33 21.75 -17.70 21.08
N GLU A 34 22.95 -17.15 20.91
CA GLU A 34 24.16 -17.71 21.50
C GLU A 34 24.16 -17.58 23.02
N LEU A 35 23.67 -16.47 23.58
CA LEU A 35 23.46 -16.34 25.02
C LEU A 35 22.53 -17.43 25.56
N PHE A 36 21.43 -17.74 24.86
CA PHE A 36 20.55 -18.85 25.24
C PHE A 36 21.20 -20.22 25.12
N CYS A 37 22.05 -20.44 24.11
CA CYS A 37 22.85 -21.66 24.02
C CYS A 37 23.82 -21.81 25.20
N LEU A 38 24.47 -20.72 25.62
CA LEU A 38 25.33 -20.70 26.81
C LEU A 38 24.54 -20.98 28.10
N ALA A 39 23.28 -20.54 28.17
CA ALA A 39 22.36 -20.82 29.26
C ALA A 39 21.76 -22.25 29.24
N GLY A 40 22.12 -23.06 28.23
CA GLY A 40 21.76 -24.47 28.12
C GLY A 40 20.40 -24.75 27.48
N LEU A 41 19.74 -23.73 26.91
CA LEU A 41 18.45 -23.85 26.22
C LEU A 41 18.61 -24.50 24.84
N GLN A 42 17.53 -25.14 24.36
CA GLN A 42 17.44 -25.57 22.97
C GLN A 42 16.95 -24.40 22.12
N VAL A 43 17.60 -24.14 20.99
CA VAL A 43 17.37 -22.93 20.19
C VAL A 43 17.17 -23.30 18.73
N THR A 44 16.04 -22.90 18.16
CA THR A 44 15.85 -22.79 16.72
C THR A 44 15.97 -21.33 16.33
N PHE A 45 16.85 -21.01 15.39
CA PHE A 45 16.87 -19.70 14.75
C PHE A 45 16.19 -19.80 13.38
N LEU A 46 15.02 -19.18 13.24
CA LEU A 46 14.25 -19.17 11.99
C LEU A 46 14.67 -17.97 11.14
N ASN A 47 15.28 -18.20 9.99
CA ASN A 47 15.73 -17.15 9.08
C ASN A 47 15.07 -17.28 7.71
N THR A 48 15.12 -16.24 6.87
CA THR A 48 14.71 -16.40 5.47
C THR A 48 15.75 -17.20 4.69
N ASN A 49 15.32 -17.93 3.65
CA ASN A 49 16.22 -18.68 2.76
C ASN A 49 17.32 -17.75 2.21
N HIS A 50 16.94 -16.55 1.76
CA HIS A 50 17.84 -15.54 1.22
C HIS A 50 18.92 -15.12 2.24
N ASN A 51 18.51 -14.68 3.43
CA ASN A 51 19.45 -14.20 4.45
C ASN A 51 20.31 -15.34 5.01
N GLN A 52 19.79 -16.57 5.08
CA GLN A 52 20.59 -17.71 5.50
C GLN A 52 21.76 -17.97 4.52
N GLN A 53 21.49 -17.88 3.22
CA GLN A 53 22.53 -18.01 2.20
C GLN A 53 23.58 -16.89 2.30
N LEU A 54 23.15 -15.65 2.54
CA LEU A 54 24.08 -14.52 2.74
C LEU A 54 24.96 -14.72 3.98
N LEU A 55 24.38 -15.14 5.11
CA LEU A 55 25.16 -15.44 6.31
C LEU A 55 26.18 -16.56 6.06
N TYR A 56 25.81 -17.63 5.36
CA TYR A 56 26.74 -18.70 5.00
C TYR A 56 27.85 -18.25 4.05
N ARG A 57 27.55 -17.29 3.17
CA ARG A 57 28.51 -16.75 2.20
C ARG A 57 29.52 -15.81 2.86
N HIS A 58 29.05 -14.94 3.75
CA HIS A 58 29.84 -13.83 4.27
C HIS A 58 30.43 -14.08 5.67
N THR A 59 29.98 -15.13 6.35
CA THR A 59 30.41 -15.43 7.73
C THR A 59 30.66 -16.92 7.91
N ASN A 60 31.24 -17.28 9.06
CA ASN A 60 31.41 -18.67 9.48
C ASN A 60 30.32 -19.12 10.47
N VAL A 61 29.11 -18.51 10.42
CA VAL A 61 28.02 -18.73 11.38
C VAL A 61 27.69 -20.22 11.57
N GLU A 62 27.72 -21.02 10.51
CA GLU A 62 27.45 -22.45 10.59
C GLU A 62 28.46 -23.16 11.49
N SER A 63 29.75 -22.90 11.28
CA SER A 63 30.82 -23.48 12.10
C SER A 63 30.78 -22.97 13.54
N ARG A 64 30.45 -21.69 13.75
CA ARG A 64 30.30 -21.09 15.09
C ARG A 64 29.18 -21.77 15.87
N PHE A 65 28.03 -22.02 15.25
CA PHE A 65 26.88 -22.58 15.95
C PHE A 65 26.87 -24.11 16.03
N ARG A 66 27.62 -24.82 15.18
CA ARG A 66 27.82 -26.28 15.27
C ARG A 66 28.40 -26.73 16.63
N GLN A 67 29.09 -25.85 17.35
CA GLN A 67 29.61 -26.16 18.69
C GLN A 67 28.52 -26.24 19.77
N TYR A 68 27.28 -25.83 19.45
CA TYR A 68 26.12 -25.90 20.34
C TYR A 68 25.18 -27.03 19.87
N PRO A 69 25.23 -28.23 20.47
CA PRO A 69 24.44 -29.38 20.00
C PRO A 69 22.92 -29.18 20.04
N LYS A 70 22.45 -28.21 20.83
CA LYS A 70 21.03 -27.86 20.98
C LYS A 70 20.60 -26.66 20.13
N PHE A 71 21.46 -26.19 19.23
CA PHE A 71 21.14 -25.12 18.30
C PHE A 71 20.84 -25.69 16.90
N GLN A 72 19.86 -25.12 16.21
CA GLN A 72 19.64 -25.39 14.79
C GLN A 72 19.16 -24.13 14.06
N PHE A 73 19.60 -24.00 12.81
CA PHE A 73 18.95 -23.09 11.86
C PHE A 73 17.73 -23.77 11.25
N ARG A 74 16.65 -23.00 11.08
CA ARG A 74 15.53 -23.32 10.19
C ARG A 74 15.38 -22.18 9.21
N THR A 75 14.91 -22.49 8.02
CA THR A 75 14.65 -21.48 7.01
C THR A 75 13.21 -21.48 6.56
N ILE A 76 12.74 -20.31 6.16
CA ILE A 76 11.45 -20.08 5.52
C ILE A 76 11.66 -19.27 4.24
N SER A 77 10.77 -19.41 3.26
CA SER A 77 10.72 -18.47 2.14
C SER A 77 10.35 -17.08 2.67
N ASP A 78 10.86 -16.01 2.05
CA ASP A 78 10.33 -14.65 2.26
C ASP A 78 9.18 -14.33 1.27
N GLY A 79 8.80 -15.29 0.42
CA GLY A 79 7.74 -15.16 -0.57
C GLY A 79 8.11 -14.26 -1.75
N LEU A 80 9.38 -13.87 -1.88
CA LEU A 80 9.87 -12.97 -2.92
C LEU A 80 10.78 -13.71 -3.91
N PRO A 81 10.81 -13.33 -5.20
CA PRO A 81 11.73 -13.92 -6.17
C PRO A 81 13.19 -13.56 -5.84
N ASP A 82 14.16 -14.34 -6.35
CA ASP A 82 15.58 -14.19 -6.00
C ASP A 82 16.18 -12.83 -6.42
N ASP A 83 15.64 -12.20 -7.47
CA ASP A 83 16.07 -10.92 -8.02
C ASP A 83 15.45 -9.70 -7.31
N HIS A 84 14.50 -9.90 -6.40
CA HIS A 84 13.94 -8.82 -5.60
C HIS A 84 15.02 -8.17 -4.70
N PRO A 85 15.17 -6.84 -4.69
CA PRO A 85 16.32 -6.17 -4.07
C PRO A 85 16.30 -6.15 -2.54
N ARG A 86 15.17 -6.50 -1.90
CA ARG A 86 14.99 -6.50 -0.42
C ARG A 86 15.45 -5.18 0.23
N SER A 87 15.19 -4.08 -0.47
CA SER A 87 15.60 -2.73 -0.10
C SER A 87 14.51 -2.00 0.69
N PHE A 88 14.87 -0.95 1.44
CA PHE A 88 13.91 -0.19 2.25
C PHE A 88 12.73 0.41 1.45
N PRO A 89 12.91 0.95 0.21
CA PRO A 89 11.77 1.38 -0.61
C PRO A 89 10.75 0.28 -0.92
N MET A 90 11.17 -0.99 -0.89
CA MET A 90 10.34 -2.18 -1.13
C MET A 90 10.13 -2.97 0.17
N PHE A 91 10.21 -2.29 1.32
CA PHE A 91 10.04 -2.94 2.62
C PHE A 91 8.61 -3.43 2.81
N GLU A 92 7.62 -2.76 2.22
CA GLU A 92 6.21 -3.20 2.24
C GLU A 92 6.04 -4.59 1.60
N ASP A 93 6.62 -4.80 0.41
CA ASP A 93 6.61 -6.09 -0.28
C ASP A 93 7.20 -7.21 0.60
N LEU A 94 8.33 -6.93 1.25
CA LEU A 94 9.00 -7.86 2.15
C LEU A 94 8.14 -8.23 3.35
N ILE A 95 7.50 -7.26 4.01
CA ILE A 95 6.66 -7.52 5.17
C ILE A 95 5.37 -8.27 4.79
N ASN A 96 4.68 -7.81 3.75
CA ASN A 96 3.42 -8.42 3.32
C ASN A 96 3.63 -9.85 2.81
N SER A 97 4.66 -10.06 1.99
CA SER A 97 4.99 -11.39 1.46
C SER A 97 5.46 -12.34 2.56
N LEU A 98 6.36 -11.88 3.44
CA LEU A 98 6.81 -12.68 4.57
C LEU A 98 5.66 -13.04 5.51
N GLN A 99 4.75 -12.11 5.82
CA GLN A 99 3.59 -12.40 6.67
C GLN A 99 2.71 -13.51 6.06
N ALA A 100 2.42 -13.44 4.77
CA ALA A 100 1.58 -14.42 4.07
C ALA A 100 2.14 -15.85 4.14
N VAL A 101 3.47 -16.01 4.11
CA VAL A 101 4.13 -17.32 4.19
C VAL A 101 4.46 -17.74 5.63
N ALA A 102 4.73 -16.78 6.53
CA ALA A 102 5.11 -17.05 7.91
C ALA A 102 3.92 -17.47 8.78
N GLU A 103 2.74 -16.90 8.59
CA GLU A 103 1.55 -17.28 9.37
C GLU A 103 1.21 -18.78 9.29
N PRO A 104 1.04 -19.39 8.08
CA PRO A 104 0.78 -20.83 7.99
C PRO A 104 1.97 -21.66 8.49
N PHE A 105 3.21 -21.27 8.14
CA PHE A 105 4.41 -21.98 8.59
C PHE A 105 4.56 -22.02 10.12
N LEU A 106 4.27 -20.91 10.80
CA LEU A 106 4.31 -20.84 12.26
C LEU A 106 3.26 -21.75 12.89
N ARG A 107 2.06 -21.84 12.31
CA ARG A 107 1.01 -22.77 12.80
C ARG A 107 1.45 -24.23 12.69
N ASP A 108 2.06 -24.58 11.56
CA ASP A 108 2.54 -25.95 11.32
C ASP A 108 3.72 -26.30 12.26
N ILE A 109 4.75 -25.46 12.32
CA ILE A 109 5.92 -25.76 13.16
C ILE A 109 5.56 -25.78 14.65
N LEU A 110 4.64 -24.95 15.13
CA LEU A 110 4.26 -24.92 16.54
C LEU A 110 3.38 -26.11 16.94
N THR A 111 2.73 -26.77 15.99
CA THR A 111 1.93 -27.98 16.25
C THR A 111 2.75 -29.26 16.08
N GLU A 112 3.72 -29.28 15.17
CA GLU A 112 4.56 -30.45 14.89
C GLU A 112 5.84 -30.52 15.75
N SER A 113 6.31 -29.39 16.27
CA SER A 113 7.57 -29.31 17.00
C SER A 113 7.40 -29.29 18.52
N GLY A 114 8.48 -29.59 19.23
CA GLY A 114 8.56 -29.41 20.68
C GLY A 114 8.88 -27.98 21.12
N VAL A 115 8.61 -26.95 20.30
CA VAL A 115 8.87 -25.54 20.65
C VAL A 115 7.98 -25.12 21.83
N THR A 116 8.60 -24.59 22.86
CA THR A 116 7.94 -24.19 24.11
C THR A 116 7.85 -22.68 24.29
N CYS A 117 8.68 -21.93 23.56
CA CYS A 117 8.66 -20.47 23.57
C CYS A 117 9.03 -19.91 22.20
N VAL A 118 8.31 -18.89 21.73
CA VAL A 118 8.65 -18.13 20.52
C VAL A 118 9.09 -16.73 20.91
N ILE A 119 10.17 -16.26 20.29
CA ILE A 119 10.67 -14.89 20.43
C ILE A 119 10.67 -14.26 19.05
N PRO A 120 9.55 -13.64 18.63
CA PRO A 120 9.48 -12.89 17.38
C PRO A 120 9.99 -11.46 17.56
N ASP A 121 10.47 -10.86 16.49
CA ASP A 121 10.65 -9.41 16.41
C ASP A 121 9.31 -8.69 16.66
N GLY A 122 9.34 -7.50 17.28
CA GLY A 122 8.16 -6.69 17.63
C GLY A 122 7.21 -6.42 16.45
N LEU A 123 7.76 -6.32 15.23
CA LEU A 123 6.96 -6.10 14.01
C LEU A 123 6.10 -7.31 13.62
N PHE A 124 6.42 -8.52 14.10
CA PHE A 124 5.68 -9.75 13.82
C PHE A 124 4.55 -9.97 14.83
N TYR A 125 3.69 -8.96 14.98
CA TYR A 125 2.53 -8.97 15.89
C TYR A 125 1.63 -10.21 15.70
N TYR A 126 1.54 -10.76 14.49
CA TYR A 126 0.76 -11.97 14.18
C TYR A 126 1.31 -13.23 14.85
N ALA A 127 2.62 -13.30 15.12
CA ALA A 127 3.22 -14.43 15.81
C ALA A 127 2.74 -14.53 17.27
N VAL A 128 2.46 -13.37 17.90
CA VAL A 128 1.88 -13.31 19.25
C VAL A 128 0.49 -13.95 19.26
N ASP A 129 -0.32 -13.66 18.25
CA ASP A 129 -1.68 -14.18 18.11
C ASP A 129 -1.66 -15.70 17.92
N ILE A 130 -0.83 -16.18 16.99
CA ILE A 130 -0.67 -17.61 16.71
C ILE A 130 -0.19 -18.36 17.95
N CYS A 131 0.81 -17.85 18.67
CA CYS A 131 1.33 -18.53 19.85
C CYS A 131 0.28 -18.63 20.96
N ASN A 132 -0.48 -17.55 21.20
CA ASN A 132 -1.55 -17.53 22.18
C ASN A 132 -2.70 -18.50 21.80
N GLU A 133 -3.03 -18.63 20.52
CA GLU A 133 -4.03 -19.60 20.03
C GLU A 133 -3.58 -21.05 20.21
N VAL A 134 -2.29 -21.34 19.96
CA VAL A 134 -1.73 -22.69 20.07
C VAL A 134 -1.37 -23.05 21.53
N GLY A 135 -1.26 -22.06 22.41
CA GLY A 135 -0.87 -22.24 23.82
C GLY A 135 0.64 -22.34 24.05
N VAL A 136 1.44 -21.74 23.15
CA VAL A 136 2.90 -21.64 23.27
C VAL A 136 3.27 -20.27 23.87
N SER A 137 4.25 -20.25 24.79
CA SER A 137 4.73 -18.99 25.37
C SER A 137 5.31 -18.09 24.27
N VAL A 138 5.02 -16.80 24.32
CA VAL A 138 5.56 -15.81 23.38
C VAL A 138 6.13 -14.62 24.12
N ILE A 139 7.36 -14.24 23.80
CA ILE A 139 8.06 -13.09 24.38
C ILE A 139 8.54 -12.24 23.21
N SER A 140 8.02 -11.02 23.07
CA SER A 140 8.38 -10.16 21.94
C SER A 140 9.78 -9.59 22.15
N PHE A 141 10.59 -9.49 21.11
CA PHE A 141 11.85 -8.75 21.14
C PHE A 141 11.74 -7.54 20.22
N ASP A 142 11.65 -6.36 20.82
CA ASP A 142 11.68 -5.12 20.06
C ASP A 142 13.13 -4.67 19.83
N THR A 143 13.48 -4.51 18.55
CA THR A 143 14.84 -4.23 18.10
C THR A 143 15.09 -2.74 17.83
N ILE A 144 14.08 -1.88 18.05
CA ILE A 144 14.23 -0.42 18.04
C ILE A 144 14.69 0.13 19.39
N SER A 145 15.01 1.43 19.45
CA SER A 145 15.38 2.07 20.72
C SER A 145 14.20 2.15 21.71
N PRO A 146 14.41 1.93 23.03
CA PRO A 146 13.37 2.07 24.04
C PRO A 146 12.72 3.46 24.07
N CYS A 147 13.49 4.51 23.74
CA CYS A 147 12.95 5.86 23.63
C CYS A 147 11.96 5.99 22.48
N CYS A 148 12.18 5.37 21.32
CA CYS A 148 11.20 5.36 20.24
C CYS A 148 9.99 4.45 20.56
N LEU A 149 10.22 3.28 21.14
CA LEU A 149 9.13 2.39 21.56
C LEU A 149 8.17 3.09 22.52
N TRP A 150 8.69 3.87 23.47
CA TRP A 150 7.84 4.66 24.35
C TRP A 150 6.98 5.68 23.61
N VAL A 151 7.54 6.33 22.58
CA VAL A 151 6.76 7.22 21.70
C VAL A 151 5.66 6.44 20.98
N TYR A 152 5.93 5.24 20.46
CA TYR A 152 4.92 4.38 19.83
C TYR A 152 3.80 4.00 20.81
N LEU A 153 4.12 3.60 22.04
CA LEU A 153 3.12 3.30 23.07
C LEU A 153 2.20 4.49 23.40
N CYS A 154 2.66 5.72 23.16
CA CYS A 154 1.86 6.93 23.33
C CYS A 154 0.94 7.23 22.14
N PHE A 155 1.10 6.57 20.98
CA PHE A 155 0.33 6.87 19.76
C PHE A 155 -1.18 6.86 19.95
N PRO A 156 -1.81 5.86 20.60
CA PRO A 156 -3.26 5.84 20.76
C PRO A 156 -3.78 7.11 21.44
N LYS A 157 -3.05 7.58 22.46
CA LYS A 157 -3.39 8.82 23.17
C LYS A 157 -3.16 10.05 22.29
N LEU A 158 -2.00 10.14 21.61
CA LEU A 158 -1.68 11.26 20.71
C LEU A 158 -2.67 11.40 19.55
N ILE A 159 -3.17 10.28 19.02
CA ILE A 159 -4.23 10.27 17.99
C ILE A 159 -5.56 10.73 18.60
N GLN A 160 -5.90 10.22 19.79
CA GLN A 160 -7.14 10.57 20.48
C GLN A 160 -7.22 12.06 20.85
N THR A 161 -6.11 12.65 21.30
CA THR A 161 -6.00 14.08 21.62
C THR A 161 -5.87 14.96 20.37
N GLY A 162 -5.59 14.36 19.22
CA GLY A 162 -5.40 15.07 17.94
C GLY A 162 -4.06 15.81 17.86
N ASP A 163 -3.06 15.36 18.62
CA ASP A 163 -1.68 15.84 18.54
C ASP A 163 -0.98 15.28 17.30
N ILE A 164 -1.35 14.06 16.87
CA ILE A 164 -0.95 13.49 15.59
C ILE A 164 -2.18 13.14 14.74
N PRO A 165 -2.19 13.43 13.42
CA PRO A 165 -1.16 14.14 12.66
C PRO A 165 -0.98 15.61 13.10
N PHE A 166 0.25 16.12 13.02
CA PHE A 166 0.56 17.47 13.50
C PHE A 166 -0.20 18.55 12.71
N LYS A 167 -0.72 19.55 13.42
CA LYS A 167 -1.39 20.71 12.80
C LYS A 167 -0.39 21.85 12.60
N GLY A 168 -0.16 22.27 11.35
CA GLY A 168 0.73 23.37 10.99
C GLY A 168 2.19 22.96 10.77
N ASN A 169 3.01 23.91 10.29
CA ASN A 169 4.33 23.63 9.73
C ASN A 169 5.52 23.94 10.67
N ASP A 170 5.26 24.32 11.93
CA ASP A 170 6.34 24.58 12.89
C ASP A 170 6.92 23.27 13.41
N LEU A 171 8.06 22.87 12.84
CA LEU A 171 8.75 21.62 13.14
C LEU A 171 9.55 21.64 14.45
N ASP A 172 9.80 22.82 15.04
CA ASP A 172 10.52 22.96 16.32
C ASP A 172 9.58 23.06 17.52
N MET A 173 8.26 23.06 17.29
CA MET A 173 7.26 22.95 18.35
C MET A 173 7.41 21.64 19.14
N LEU A 174 7.33 21.73 20.47
CA LEU A 174 7.40 20.59 21.38
C LEU A 174 6.12 19.74 21.34
N ILE A 175 6.26 18.46 21.69
CA ILE A 175 5.16 17.50 21.79
C ILE A 175 4.80 17.30 23.27
N GLU A 176 3.66 17.88 23.69
CA GLU A 176 3.28 17.96 25.11
C GLU A 176 2.73 16.65 25.70
N ASN A 177 2.29 15.70 24.87
CA ASN A 177 1.52 14.53 25.34
C ASN A 177 2.29 13.19 25.28
N VAL A 178 3.62 13.24 25.39
CA VAL A 178 4.50 12.07 25.57
C VAL A 178 5.09 12.11 26.98
N PRO A 179 4.56 11.34 27.96
CA PRO A 179 4.99 11.45 29.35
C PRO A 179 6.49 11.21 29.53
N GLY A 180 7.16 12.10 30.27
CA GLY A 180 8.60 12.05 30.48
C GLY A 180 9.45 12.58 29.31
N MET A 181 8.80 13.11 28.26
CA MET A 181 9.46 13.69 27.07
C MET A 181 8.82 15.03 26.62
N GLU A 182 7.95 15.63 27.44
CA GLU A 182 7.15 16.80 27.10
C GLU A 182 8.01 18.02 26.70
N ASP A 183 9.12 18.23 27.41
CA ASP A 183 10.06 19.33 27.16
C ASP A 183 11.24 18.93 26.24
N LEU A 184 11.19 17.73 25.67
CA LEU A 184 12.32 17.13 24.94
C LEU A 184 12.06 17.01 23.45
N LEU A 185 10.96 16.34 23.07
CA LEU A 185 10.67 15.98 21.69
C LEU A 185 10.02 17.14 20.95
N ARG A 186 10.59 17.49 19.80
CA ARG A 186 9.97 18.38 18.83
C ARG A 186 9.24 17.57 17.77
N ARG A 187 8.33 18.20 17.04
CA ARG A 187 7.63 17.58 15.92
C ARG A 187 8.58 16.93 14.90
N ARG A 188 9.72 17.56 14.58
CA ARG A 188 10.74 16.98 13.69
C ARG A 188 11.42 15.72 14.21
N ASP A 189 11.47 15.55 15.53
CA ASP A 189 12.10 14.40 16.19
C ASP A 189 11.18 13.17 16.15
N PHE A 190 9.89 13.37 15.83
CA PHE A 190 8.89 12.31 15.78
C PHE A 190 9.14 11.32 14.62
N PRO A 191 9.00 10.00 14.83
CA PRO A 191 9.23 8.96 13.82
C PRO A 191 8.45 9.20 12.51
N PHE A 192 7.21 9.67 12.63
CA PHE A 192 6.31 9.96 11.50
C PHE A 192 6.00 11.46 11.40
N TYR A 193 7.01 12.33 11.47
CA TYR A 193 6.79 13.79 11.51
C TYR A 193 6.06 14.40 10.30
N ARG A 194 6.05 13.70 9.15
CA ARG A 194 5.29 14.07 7.94
C ARG A 194 3.94 13.36 7.83
N LEU A 195 3.50 12.70 8.90
CA LEU A 195 2.25 11.96 8.92
C LEU A 195 1.08 12.92 8.64
N THR A 196 0.35 12.65 7.56
CA THR A 196 -0.88 13.38 7.20
C THR A 196 -2.12 12.63 7.68
N ASN A 197 -2.07 11.30 7.69
CA ASN A 197 -3.16 10.45 8.16
C ASN A 197 -2.63 9.09 8.64
N CYS A 198 -2.76 8.82 9.94
CA CYS A 198 -2.36 7.52 10.49
C CYS A 198 -3.19 6.35 9.94
N ALA A 199 -4.43 6.57 9.51
CA ALA A 199 -5.30 5.51 8.99
C ALA A 199 -4.82 4.92 7.65
N THR A 200 -4.01 5.67 6.90
CA THR A 200 -3.54 5.28 5.55
C THR A 200 -2.02 5.15 5.47
N ASP A 201 -1.28 5.59 6.48
CA ASP A 201 0.17 5.47 6.54
C ASP A 201 0.58 4.08 7.02
N LEU A 202 1.28 3.32 6.17
CA LEU A 202 1.70 1.94 6.43
C LEU A 202 2.51 1.84 7.73
N TYR A 203 3.50 2.70 7.92
CA TYR A 203 4.41 2.61 9.07
C TYR A 203 3.70 2.97 10.38
N CYS A 204 2.78 3.94 10.36
CA CYS A 204 1.90 4.23 11.49
C CYS A 204 1.01 3.02 11.83
N GLN A 205 0.43 2.37 10.81
CA GLN A 205 -0.39 1.16 11.00
C GLN A 205 0.42 -0.01 11.57
N LEU A 206 1.63 -0.24 11.08
CA LEU A 206 2.51 -1.29 11.60
C LEU A 206 2.89 -1.02 13.06
N ALA A 207 3.28 0.20 13.41
CA ALA A 207 3.58 0.59 14.79
C ALA A 207 2.34 0.40 15.71
N LEU A 208 1.14 0.74 15.23
CA LEU A 208 -0.10 0.52 15.99
C LEU A 208 -0.39 -0.97 16.22
N LYS A 209 -0.13 -1.83 15.25
CA LYS A 209 -0.32 -3.29 15.39
C LYS A 209 0.71 -3.90 16.34
N GLU A 210 1.97 -3.46 16.24
CA GLU A 210 3.06 -3.83 17.15
C GLU A 210 2.68 -3.51 18.61
N ILE A 211 2.33 -2.25 18.93
CA ILE A 211 2.00 -1.88 20.31
C ILE A 211 0.73 -2.55 20.84
N GLN A 212 -0.21 -2.93 19.98
CA GLN A 212 -1.39 -3.71 20.36
C GLN A 212 -1.04 -5.16 20.73
N SER A 213 0.09 -5.69 20.22
CA SER A 213 0.57 -7.03 20.54
C SER A 213 1.34 -7.10 21.85
N ILE A 214 2.02 -6.02 22.25
CA ILE A 214 2.90 -5.99 23.44
C ILE A 214 2.19 -6.44 24.73
N PRO A 215 1.00 -5.92 25.10
CA PRO A 215 0.31 -6.36 26.33
C PRO A 215 -0.20 -7.80 26.28
N ARG A 216 -0.22 -8.41 25.09
CA ARG A 216 -0.68 -9.79 24.84
C ARG A 216 0.49 -10.77 24.74
N SER A 217 1.72 -10.26 24.78
CA SER A 217 2.94 -11.04 24.91
C SER A 217 3.19 -11.40 26.38
N HIS A 218 3.83 -12.54 26.64
CA HIS A 218 4.19 -12.96 28.01
C HIS A 218 5.40 -12.19 28.55
N GLY A 219 6.12 -11.48 27.69
CA GLY A 219 7.17 -10.55 28.09
C GLY A 219 7.70 -9.75 26.91
N LEU A 220 8.53 -8.76 27.21
CA LEU A 220 9.16 -7.88 26.24
C LEU A 220 10.68 -7.84 26.48
N ILE A 221 11.47 -8.16 25.47
CA ILE A 221 12.93 -8.06 25.50
C ILE A 221 13.32 -6.75 24.83
N LEU A 222 14.22 -6.01 25.47
CA LEU A 222 14.83 -4.80 24.94
C LEU A 222 16.34 -4.89 25.04
N ASN A 223 17.05 -4.58 23.94
CA ASN A 223 18.51 -4.48 23.94
C ASN A 223 18.96 -3.13 24.55
N THR A 224 18.74 -2.96 25.85
CA THR A 224 19.15 -1.79 26.64
C THR A 224 19.54 -2.20 28.07
N PHE A 225 19.95 -1.25 28.90
CA PHE A 225 20.24 -1.44 30.32
C PHE A 225 19.59 -0.35 31.19
N GLU A 226 19.36 -0.67 32.47
CA GLU A 226 18.62 0.20 33.40
C GLU A 226 19.22 1.60 33.56
N ASP A 227 20.54 1.71 33.66
CA ASP A 227 21.19 3.02 33.83
C ASP A 227 21.09 3.93 32.58
N LEU A 228 20.73 3.38 31.41
CA LEU A 228 20.54 4.16 30.19
C LEU A 228 19.11 4.69 30.06
N ASP A 229 18.12 3.80 30.28
CA ASP A 229 16.71 4.04 29.94
C ASP A 229 15.74 3.82 31.10
N GLY A 230 16.20 3.66 32.35
CA GLY A 230 15.38 3.32 33.52
C GLY A 230 14.07 4.11 33.69
N PRO A 231 14.06 5.44 33.51
CA PRO A 231 12.81 6.21 33.51
C PRO A 231 11.81 5.77 32.43
N LEU A 232 12.29 5.49 31.22
CA LEU A 232 11.46 5.02 30.10
C LEU A 232 11.02 3.58 30.31
N LEU A 233 11.91 2.71 30.80
CA LEU A 233 11.58 1.33 31.15
C LEU A 233 10.48 1.26 32.20
N SER A 234 10.45 2.21 33.14
CA SER A 234 9.38 2.31 34.14
C SER A 234 8.00 2.58 33.50
N HIS A 235 7.95 3.41 32.45
CA HIS A 235 6.73 3.65 31.68
C HIS A 235 6.35 2.47 30.78
N ILE A 236 7.34 1.83 30.13
CA ILE A 236 7.10 0.64 29.30
C ILE A 236 6.55 -0.51 30.16
N ARG A 237 7.06 -0.67 31.39
CA ARG A 237 6.59 -1.69 32.35
C ARG A 237 5.14 -1.52 32.78
N SER A 238 4.54 -0.33 32.65
CA SER A 238 3.10 -0.18 32.91
C SER A 238 2.23 -0.82 31.82
N HIS A 239 2.79 -1.08 30.64
CA HIS A 239 2.12 -1.70 29.50
C HIS A 239 2.48 -3.19 29.37
N CYS A 240 3.75 -3.53 29.66
CA CYS A 240 4.23 -4.90 29.74
C CYS A 240 5.08 -5.07 31.02
N PRO A 241 4.48 -5.50 32.15
CA PRO A 241 5.19 -5.63 33.42
C PRO A 241 6.46 -6.49 33.33
N GLN A 242 6.42 -7.52 32.48
CA GLN A 242 7.52 -8.44 32.25
C GLN A 242 8.45 -7.95 31.13
N THR A 243 9.08 -6.78 31.36
CA THR A 243 10.06 -6.20 30.42
C THR A 243 11.50 -6.44 30.88
N TYR A 244 12.30 -7.09 30.03
CA TYR A 244 13.70 -7.45 30.26
C TYR A 244 14.66 -6.54 29.47
N ALA A 245 15.41 -5.72 30.19
CA ALA A 245 16.52 -4.94 29.63
C ALA A 245 17.80 -5.79 29.64
N VAL A 246 18.07 -6.51 28.55
CA VAL A 246 19.12 -7.54 28.45
C VAL A 246 20.38 -7.06 27.69
N GLY A 247 20.45 -5.78 27.37
CA GLY A 247 21.52 -5.19 26.57
C GLY A 247 22.64 -4.57 27.41
N PRO A 248 23.76 -4.16 26.78
CA PRO A 248 24.09 -4.36 25.37
C PRO A 248 24.41 -5.84 25.05
N LEU A 249 23.69 -6.45 24.12
CA LEU A 249 23.79 -7.89 23.83
C LEU A 249 25.20 -8.31 23.38
N HIS A 250 25.87 -7.53 22.53
CA HIS A 250 27.23 -7.81 22.05
C HIS A 250 28.25 -7.80 23.20
N LEU A 251 28.14 -6.84 24.13
CA LEU A 251 29.02 -6.76 25.30
C LEU A 251 28.74 -7.89 26.30
N GLN A 252 27.47 -8.21 26.52
CA GLN A 252 27.07 -9.32 27.39
C GLN A 252 27.58 -10.66 26.87
N LEU A 253 27.45 -10.91 25.56
CA LEU A 253 27.99 -12.11 24.91
C LEU A 253 29.52 -12.17 25.03
N LYS A 254 30.21 -11.07 24.74
CA LYS A 254 31.67 -10.96 24.88
C LYS A 254 32.13 -11.29 26.29
N THR A 255 31.43 -10.79 27.30
CA THR A 255 31.73 -11.01 28.73
C THR A 255 31.59 -12.48 29.11
N ARG A 256 30.60 -13.20 28.55
CA ARG A 256 30.33 -14.63 28.86
C ARG A 256 31.20 -15.62 28.08
N LEU A 257 31.75 -15.25 26.93
CA LEU A 257 32.54 -16.15 26.07
C LEU A 257 34.02 -16.31 26.48
N ALA A 258 34.48 -15.61 27.53
CA ALA A 258 35.82 -15.70 28.13
C ALA A 258 36.99 -15.70 27.11
N ASP A 259 37.36 -14.54 26.54
CA ASP A 259 38.58 -14.16 25.76
C ASP A 259 39.21 -15.14 24.72
N LYS A 260 38.76 -16.38 24.59
CA LYS A 260 39.36 -17.44 23.78
C LYS A 260 38.57 -17.76 22.53
N ARG A 261 37.35 -17.23 22.41
CA ARG A 261 36.50 -17.38 21.21
C ARG A 261 36.41 -16.02 20.53
N MET A 262 37.10 -15.86 19.41
CA MET A 262 36.88 -14.69 18.56
C MET A 262 35.41 -14.65 18.14
N SER A 263 34.72 -13.56 18.48
CA SER A 263 33.38 -13.27 17.96
C SER A 263 33.43 -13.30 16.43
N SER A 264 32.56 -14.08 15.81
CA SER A 264 32.41 -14.07 14.36
C SER A 264 31.45 -12.97 13.93
N SER A 265 31.60 -12.49 12.71
CA SER A 265 30.64 -11.58 12.10
C SER A 265 29.24 -12.22 12.04
N ASN A 266 28.22 -11.39 12.26
CA ASN A 266 26.80 -11.67 12.00
C ASN A 266 26.32 -10.83 10.78
N SER A 267 27.24 -10.45 9.90
CA SER A 267 26.96 -9.59 8.76
C SER A 267 26.32 -10.35 7.59
N LEU A 268 25.25 -9.78 7.03
CA LEU A 268 24.68 -10.17 5.74
C LEU A 268 25.51 -9.65 4.56
N TRP A 269 26.48 -8.78 4.84
CA TRP A 269 27.39 -8.17 3.85
C TRP A 269 28.82 -8.65 4.07
N GLU A 270 29.60 -8.75 3.00
CA GLU A 270 31.01 -9.11 3.06
C GLU A 270 31.84 -8.01 3.73
N GLU A 271 32.46 -8.31 4.89
CA GLU A 271 33.27 -7.34 5.60
C GLU A 271 34.65 -7.14 4.96
N ASP A 272 34.98 -5.88 4.65
CA ASP A 272 36.32 -5.50 4.20
C ASP A 272 37.23 -5.19 5.40
N HIS A 273 38.05 -6.17 5.77
CA HIS A 273 39.04 -6.05 6.83
C HIS A 273 40.27 -5.19 6.47
N SER A 274 40.44 -4.75 5.22
CA SER A 274 41.53 -3.84 4.84
C SER A 274 41.44 -2.48 5.56
N SER A 275 40.23 -2.08 5.95
CA SER A 275 39.98 -0.91 6.79
C SER A 275 40.77 -0.94 8.10
N ILE A 276 40.96 -2.12 8.72
CA ILE A 276 41.72 -2.26 9.96
C ILE A 276 43.20 -1.95 9.73
N GLN A 277 43.80 -2.48 8.66
CA GLN A 277 45.20 -2.20 8.32
C GLN A 277 45.43 -0.71 8.04
N TRP A 278 44.47 -0.04 7.41
CA TRP A 278 44.55 1.40 7.20
C TRP A 278 44.47 2.17 8.52
N LEU A 279 43.61 1.73 9.46
CA LEU A 279 43.44 2.32 10.78
C LEU A 279 44.69 2.14 11.67
N ASP A 280 45.39 1.01 11.58
CA ASP A 280 46.64 0.74 12.31
C ASP A 280 47.72 1.81 12.03
N ALA A 281 47.69 2.39 10.83
CA ALA A 281 48.61 3.44 10.41
C ALA A 281 48.20 4.87 10.82
N GLN A 282 47.03 5.03 11.47
CA GLN A 282 46.51 6.35 11.84
C GLN A 282 46.81 6.70 13.31
N PRO A 283 47.00 7.99 13.64
CA PRO A 283 47.12 8.42 15.04
C PRO A 283 45.86 8.10 15.86
N ILE A 284 46.04 7.93 17.17
CA ILE A 284 44.97 7.69 18.14
C ILE A 284 43.91 8.79 18.06
N GLU A 285 42.64 8.40 18.05
CA GLU A 285 41.46 9.27 18.02
C GLU A 285 41.49 10.36 16.93
N SER A 286 42.09 10.06 15.78
CA SER A 286 42.27 11.02 14.69
C SER A 286 41.32 10.81 13.50
N VAL A 287 40.58 9.70 13.50
CA VAL A 287 39.69 9.29 12.41
C VAL A 287 38.23 9.37 12.84
N ILE A 288 37.36 9.93 12.00
CA ILE A 288 35.91 9.78 12.12
C ILE A 288 35.44 8.57 11.28
N TYR A 289 34.73 7.64 11.89
CA TYR A 289 34.07 6.55 11.18
C TYR A 289 32.72 7.03 10.65
N VAL A 290 32.37 6.67 9.41
CA VAL A 290 31.14 7.10 8.74
C VAL A 290 30.37 5.88 8.23
N SER A 291 29.18 5.64 8.77
CA SER A 291 28.29 4.56 8.35
C SER A 291 26.83 4.90 8.58
N PHE A 292 26.01 4.82 7.53
CA PHE A 292 24.56 5.06 7.60
C PHE A 292 23.74 3.75 7.70
N GLY A 293 24.39 2.65 8.08
CA GLY A 293 23.73 1.36 8.25
C GLY A 293 23.40 0.66 6.92
N SER A 294 22.61 -0.41 7.01
CA SER A 294 22.35 -1.33 5.90
C SER A 294 21.20 -0.94 4.98
N LEU A 295 20.46 0.13 5.30
CA LEU A 295 19.22 0.49 4.61
C LEU A 295 19.14 1.97 4.18
N ALA A 296 19.88 2.87 4.82
CA ALA A 296 19.83 4.30 4.50
C ALA A 296 20.44 4.59 3.13
N THR A 297 19.72 5.31 2.28
CA THR A 297 20.16 5.71 0.94
C THR A 297 20.31 7.23 0.87
N LEU A 298 21.28 7.70 0.09
CA LEU A 298 21.59 9.10 -0.18
C LEU A 298 21.23 9.46 -1.63
N THR A 299 20.83 10.71 -1.86
CA THR A 299 20.92 11.28 -3.22
C THR A 299 22.38 11.56 -3.57
N LYS A 300 22.66 11.77 -4.86
CA LYS A 300 24.00 12.15 -5.33
C LYS A 300 24.46 13.46 -4.69
N GLU A 301 23.56 14.43 -4.54
CA GLU A 301 23.83 15.72 -3.89
C GLU A 301 24.18 15.52 -2.42
N GLU A 302 23.37 14.77 -1.66
CA GLU A 302 23.65 14.49 -0.24
C GLU A 302 25.02 13.82 -0.07
N MET A 303 25.34 12.84 -0.92
CA MET A 303 26.66 12.18 -0.91
C MET A 303 27.79 13.17 -1.19
N LEU A 304 27.63 14.06 -2.16
CA LEU A 304 28.62 15.09 -2.48
C LEU A 304 28.77 16.13 -1.36
N GLU A 305 27.68 16.52 -0.69
CA GLU A 305 27.74 17.41 0.47
C GLU A 305 28.48 16.75 1.64
N PHE A 306 28.20 15.47 1.95
CA PHE A 306 28.97 14.68 2.93
C PHE A 306 30.43 14.60 2.56
N TRP A 307 30.73 14.26 1.30
CA TRP A 307 32.10 14.19 0.80
C TRP A 307 32.83 15.52 0.99
N HIS A 308 32.29 16.62 0.45
CA HIS A 308 32.92 17.94 0.57
C HIS A 308 33.05 18.38 2.03
N GLY A 309 32.03 18.16 2.86
CA GLY A 309 32.08 18.51 4.27
C GLY A 309 33.15 17.75 5.04
N LEU A 310 33.24 16.44 4.84
CA LEU A 310 34.28 15.58 5.43
C LEU A 310 35.67 16.02 4.97
N VAL A 311 35.88 16.23 3.67
CA VAL A 311 37.15 16.66 3.11
C VAL A 311 37.58 18.03 3.64
N ASN A 312 36.65 18.98 3.68
CA ASN A 312 36.85 20.36 4.13
C ASN A 312 37.03 20.47 5.65
N SER A 313 36.60 19.46 6.41
CA SER A 313 36.86 19.39 7.86
C SER A 313 38.35 19.28 8.18
N GLY A 314 39.14 18.69 7.26
CA GLY A 314 40.55 18.37 7.50
C GLY A 314 40.76 17.12 8.36
N ILE A 315 39.71 16.54 8.93
CA ILE A 315 39.77 15.32 9.74
C ILE A 315 39.87 14.09 8.83
N ARG A 316 40.57 13.05 9.30
CA ARG A 316 40.66 11.77 8.57
C ARG A 316 39.35 11.01 8.71
N PHE A 317 38.92 10.29 7.68
CA PHE A 317 37.67 9.54 7.77
C PHE A 317 37.73 8.18 7.10
N LEU A 318 37.03 7.21 7.70
CA LEU A 318 36.75 5.90 7.12
C LEU A 318 35.25 5.87 6.79
N TRP A 319 34.88 5.73 5.52
CA TRP A 319 33.48 5.76 5.08
C TRP A 319 33.06 4.44 4.45
N VAL A 320 32.00 3.84 5.01
CA VAL A 320 31.26 2.75 4.39
C VAL A 320 30.38 3.28 3.25
N MET A 321 30.73 2.95 2.01
CA MET A 321 29.97 3.23 0.80
C MET A 321 29.49 1.92 0.16
N ARG A 322 28.35 1.42 0.65
CA ARG A 322 27.66 0.26 0.06
C ARG A 322 27.23 0.56 -1.38
N SER A 323 27.18 -0.48 -2.22
CA SER A 323 26.86 -0.35 -3.65
C SER A 323 25.47 0.22 -3.92
N ASP A 324 24.57 0.08 -2.97
CA ASP A 324 23.20 0.59 -3.00
C ASP A 324 23.01 1.81 -2.08
N LEU A 325 24.10 2.50 -1.71
CA LEU A 325 24.02 3.72 -0.91
C LEU A 325 23.41 4.87 -1.71
N LEU A 326 23.69 4.96 -3.02
CA LEU A 326 23.08 5.96 -3.90
C LEU A 326 21.73 5.49 -4.43
N ARG A 327 20.72 6.37 -4.40
CA ARG A 327 19.36 6.07 -4.88
C ARG A 327 19.24 5.95 -6.42
N GLU A 328 20.24 6.41 -7.17
CA GLU A 328 20.23 6.52 -8.63
C GLU A 328 21.15 5.46 -9.27
N GLU A 329 20.83 5.01 -10.49
CA GLU A 329 21.61 4.00 -11.25
C GLU A 329 22.99 4.49 -11.73
N GLU A 330 23.45 5.65 -11.24
CA GLU A 330 24.79 6.20 -11.53
C GLU A 330 25.91 5.68 -10.61
N PHE A 331 25.61 4.80 -9.63
CA PHE A 331 26.65 4.21 -8.76
C PHE A 331 27.60 3.33 -9.58
N SER A 332 28.67 3.92 -10.09
CA SER A 332 29.75 3.21 -10.76
C SER A 332 30.94 3.03 -9.82
N HIS A 333 31.63 1.88 -9.90
CA HIS A 333 32.92 1.71 -9.24
C HIS A 333 33.92 2.82 -9.61
N GLN A 334 33.75 3.45 -10.77
CA GLN A 334 34.55 4.58 -11.22
C GLN A 334 34.28 5.84 -10.38
N PHE A 335 33.02 6.16 -10.10
CA PHE A 335 32.64 7.29 -9.24
C PHE A 335 33.24 7.19 -7.84
N VAL A 336 33.16 6.01 -7.19
CA VAL A 336 33.77 5.79 -5.87
C VAL A 336 35.29 5.90 -5.92
N LYS A 337 35.93 5.40 -6.98
CA LYS A 337 37.38 5.55 -7.18
C LYS A 337 37.80 7.00 -7.35
N GLU A 338 37.01 7.81 -8.04
CA GLU A 338 37.27 9.24 -8.24
C GLU A 338 37.17 10.02 -6.92
N LEU A 339 36.16 9.73 -6.10
CA LEU A 339 36.08 10.26 -4.74
C LEU A 339 37.33 9.84 -3.94
N ALA A 340 37.61 8.55 -3.83
CA ALA A 340 38.78 8.04 -3.11
C ALA A 340 40.10 8.68 -3.60
N ALA A 341 40.24 8.92 -4.91
CA ALA A 341 41.44 9.51 -5.49
C ALA A 341 41.71 10.93 -5.02
N GLY A 342 40.66 11.71 -4.77
CA GLY A 342 40.78 13.08 -4.26
C GLY A 342 41.33 13.20 -2.85
N CYS A 343 41.40 12.10 -2.07
CA CYS A 343 41.70 12.14 -0.63
C CYS A 343 42.55 10.96 -0.11
N LYS A 344 43.35 10.31 -0.97
CA LYS A 344 44.06 9.04 -0.69
C LYS A 344 44.85 8.93 0.63
N GLU A 345 45.31 10.04 1.21
CA GLU A 345 46.06 10.02 2.48
C GLU A 345 45.21 10.27 3.73
N ARG A 346 43.98 10.81 3.58
CA ARG A 346 43.10 11.20 4.70
C ARG A 346 41.77 10.47 4.71
N ALA A 347 41.42 9.79 3.63
CA ALA A 347 40.17 9.06 3.52
C ALA A 347 40.43 7.60 3.16
N TYR A 348 39.63 6.71 3.73
CA TYR A 348 39.53 5.32 3.30
C TYR A 348 38.06 4.98 3.07
N ILE A 349 37.77 4.31 1.95
CA ILE A 349 36.41 3.97 1.55
C ILE A 349 36.34 2.45 1.39
N VAL A 350 35.34 1.83 1.99
CA VAL A 350 35.06 0.40 1.89
C VAL A 350 33.60 0.18 1.57
N SER A 351 33.25 -0.95 0.93
CA SER A 351 31.86 -1.30 0.65
C SER A 351 31.09 -1.65 1.93
N TRP A 352 31.74 -2.36 2.84
CA TRP A 352 31.20 -2.72 4.15
C TRP A 352 32.35 -2.94 5.14
N ALA A 353 32.22 -2.43 6.36
CA ALA A 353 33.28 -2.49 7.37
C ALA A 353 32.93 -3.46 8.50
N PRO A 354 33.91 -4.12 9.14
CA PRO A 354 33.72 -4.85 10.39
C PRO A 354 33.47 -3.86 11.54
N GLN A 355 32.27 -3.31 11.63
CA GLN A 355 31.94 -2.12 12.42
C GLN A 355 32.37 -2.21 13.89
N GLU A 356 32.10 -3.33 14.58
CA GLU A 356 32.53 -3.53 15.98
C GLU A 356 34.05 -3.44 16.13
N LYS A 357 34.82 -4.00 15.17
CA LYS A 357 36.29 -3.91 15.16
C LYS A 357 36.78 -2.51 14.83
N VAL A 358 36.08 -1.80 13.94
CA VAL A 358 36.40 -0.41 13.60
C VAL A 358 36.15 0.49 14.81
N LEU A 359 34.97 0.40 15.44
CA LEU A 359 34.62 1.22 16.60
C LEU A 359 35.55 0.94 17.80
N SER A 360 35.96 -0.30 18.02
CA SER A 360 36.95 -0.63 19.07
C SER A 360 38.38 -0.17 18.76
N HIS A 361 38.67 0.25 17.52
CA HIS A 361 40.02 0.62 17.12
C HIS A 361 40.47 1.96 17.77
N PRO A 362 41.70 2.07 18.33
CA PRO A 362 42.18 3.29 18.98
C PRO A 362 42.22 4.53 18.09
N ALA A 363 42.42 4.37 16.79
CA ALA A 363 42.45 5.47 15.84
C ALA A 363 41.09 6.17 15.64
N ILE A 364 39.96 5.49 15.90
CA ILE A 364 38.64 6.10 15.78
C ILE A 364 38.42 7.07 16.95
N GLY A 365 38.14 8.33 16.65
CA GLY A 365 37.82 9.37 17.64
C GLY A 365 36.34 9.72 17.70
N GLY A 366 35.54 9.33 16.70
CA GLY A 366 34.11 9.62 16.63
C GLY A 366 33.40 8.86 15.53
N PHE A 367 32.07 8.88 15.58
CA PHE A 367 31.21 8.11 14.67
C PHE A 367 30.11 8.99 14.06
N LEU A 368 30.17 9.25 12.76
CA LEU A 368 29.07 9.81 11.98
C LEU A 368 28.11 8.69 11.57
N THR A 369 26.87 8.74 12.04
CA THR A 369 25.93 7.64 11.94
C THR A 369 24.50 8.09 11.71
N HIS A 370 23.72 7.21 11.07
CA HIS A 370 22.27 7.32 11.00
C HIS A 370 21.55 7.15 12.35
N SER A 371 22.25 6.78 13.43
CA SER A 371 21.69 6.60 14.79
C SER A 371 20.74 5.41 14.93
N GLY A 372 20.94 4.35 14.14
CA GLY A 372 20.29 3.06 14.40
C GLY A 372 20.67 2.50 15.77
N TRP A 373 19.76 1.77 16.41
CA TRP A 373 19.90 1.38 17.82
C TRP A 373 21.14 0.53 18.12
N ASN A 374 21.42 -0.51 17.34
CA ASN A 374 22.62 -1.34 17.54
C ASN A 374 23.93 -0.53 17.42
N SER A 375 24.03 0.31 16.39
CA SER A 375 25.19 1.18 16.18
C SER A 375 25.36 2.20 17.32
N THR A 376 24.26 2.65 17.92
CA THR A 376 24.28 3.51 19.11
C THR A 376 24.84 2.76 20.33
N MET A 377 24.38 1.53 20.55
CA MET A 377 24.88 0.68 21.63
C MET A 377 26.37 0.34 21.46
N GLU A 378 26.80 -0.02 20.25
CA GLU A 378 28.21 -0.28 19.93
C GLU A 378 29.07 0.96 20.17
N SER A 379 28.59 2.15 19.80
CA SER A 379 29.31 3.42 20.04
C SER A 379 29.46 3.74 21.52
N ILE A 380 28.41 3.48 22.33
CA ILE A 380 28.45 3.64 23.78
C ILE A 380 29.48 2.69 24.39
N VAL A 381 29.41 1.40 24.04
CA VAL A 381 30.33 0.37 24.57
C VAL A 381 31.77 0.69 24.20
N GLU A 382 32.05 1.05 22.95
CA GLU A 382 33.39 1.37 22.46
C GLU A 382 33.83 2.82 22.72
N ARG A 383 33.07 3.56 23.54
CA ARG A 383 33.41 4.90 24.04
C ARG A 383 33.62 5.94 22.94
N LYS A 384 32.81 5.90 21.88
CA LYS A 384 32.91 6.81 20.72
C LYS A 384 31.77 7.83 20.73
N PRO A 385 32.07 9.14 20.76
CA PRO A 385 31.08 10.18 20.53
C PRO A 385 30.47 10.11 19.13
N MET A 386 29.21 10.54 19.00
CA MET A 386 28.43 10.36 17.78
C MET A 386 28.04 11.68 17.12
N ILE A 387 27.99 11.71 15.79
CA ILE A 387 27.26 12.71 15.01
C ILE A 387 26.08 11.98 14.37
N CYS A 388 24.89 12.49 14.60
CA CYS A 388 23.65 11.84 14.23
C CYS A 388 23.03 12.50 13.00
N TRP A 389 22.84 11.73 11.93
CA TRP A 389 22.08 12.12 10.74
C TRP A 389 20.92 11.13 10.52
N ALA A 390 19.81 11.35 11.23
CA ALA A 390 18.70 10.42 11.29
C ALA A 390 17.86 10.41 10.00
N VAL A 391 17.49 9.21 9.53
CA VAL A 391 16.78 9.02 8.26
C VAL A 391 15.40 8.38 8.46
N TYR A 392 15.32 7.24 9.15
CA TYR A 392 14.13 6.39 9.23
C TYR A 392 13.79 5.91 10.66
N VAL A 393 12.59 5.34 10.82
CA VAL A 393 12.13 4.57 11.99
C VAL A 393 12.40 5.32 13.32
N ASP A 394 13.27 4.79 14.16
CA ASP A 394 13.56 5.24 15.52
C ASP A 394 14.64 6.33 15.61
N GLN A 395 15.37 6.53 14.51
CA GLN A 395 16.64 7.26 14.49
C GLN A 395 16.52 8.72 14.93
N ARG A 396 15.38 9.36 14.68
CA ARG A 396 15.14 10.77 15.02
C ARG A 396 15.00 10.96 16.54
N VAL A 397 14.24 10.07 17.17
CA VAL A 397 14.09 10.03 18.63
C VAL A 397 15.44 9.67 19.26
N THR A 398 16.13 8.66 18.73
CA THR A 398 17.46 8.24 19.19
C THR A 398 18.49 9.39 19.07
N SER A 399 18.52 10.11 17.95
CA SER A 399 19.39 11.28 17.74
C SER A 399 19.15 12.37 18.79
N ARG A 400 17.87 12.65 19.08
CA ARG A 400 17.49 13.63 20.11
C ARG A 400 17.99 13.21 21.49
N PHE A 401 17.90 11.93 21.83
CA PHE A 401 18.42 11.38 23.09
C PHE A 401 19.96 11.46 23.16
N VAL A 402 20.66 11.12 22.08
CA VAL A 402 22.12 11.25 21.97
C VAL A 402 22.59 12.67 22.26
N GLY A 403 21.93 13.67 21.67
CA GLY A 403 22.29 15.09 21.81
C GLY A 403 21.79 15.75 23.10
N GLU A 404 20.62 15.36 23.61
CA GLU A 404 19.96 16.07 24.71
C GLU A 404 19.90 15.36 26.05
N VAL A 405 19.84 14.03 26.05
CA VAL A 405 19.68 13.25 27.28
C VAL A 405 21.03 12.67 27.70
N TRP A 406 21.62 11.86 26.82
CA TRP A 406 22.87 11.16 27.07
C TRP A 406 24.09 12.08 26.93
N LYS A 407 23.96 13.17 26.16
CA LYS A 407 25.03 14.16 25.92
C LYS A 407 26.31 13.49 25.39
N ILE A 408 26.17 12.48 24.54
CA ILE A 408 27.27 11.72 23.92
C ILE A 408 27.51 12.06 22.45
N GLY A 409 26.70 12.94 21.87
CA GLY A 409 26.84 13.31 20.46
C GLY A 409 26.18 14.61 20.06
N LEU A 410 26.17 14.86 18.76
CA LEU A 410 25.62 16.04 18.10
C LEU A 410 24.55 15.62 17.09
N ASP A 411 23.38 16.26 17.16
CA ASP A 411 22.28 16.08 16.19
C ASP A 411 22.45 17.03 15.00
N MET A 412 22.64 16.49 13.80
CA MET A 412 22.71 17.29 12.56
C MET A 412 21.34 17.76 12.07
N LYS A 413 20.26 17.29 12.69
CA LYS A 413 18.88 17.55 12.28
C LYS A 413 18.65 17.12 10.82
N ASP A 414 17.96 17.96 10.06
CA ASP A 414 17.59 17.80 8.65
C ASP A 414 18.51 18.59 7.69
N ILE A 415 19.69 19.04 8.17
CA ILE A 415 20.57 19.93 7.42
C ILE A 415 21.76 19.15 6.84
N CYS A 416 21.68 18.84 5.55
CA CYS A 416 22.73 18.16 4.78
C CYS A 416 23.44 19.15 3.84
N ASP A 417 24.28 20.01 4.40
CA ASP A 417 25.17 20.90 3.63
C ASP A 417 26.63 20.75 4.09
N ARG A 418 27.57 20.91 3.16
CA ARG A 418 29.01 20.73 3.39
C ARG A 418 29.58 21.60 4.50
N ASP A 419 29.05 22.80 4.73
CA ASP A 419 29.57 23.72 5.73
C ASP A 419 29.10 23.30 7.13
N ASN A 420 27.84 22.87 7.27
CA ASN A 420 27.32 22.25 8.47
C ASN A 420 28.07 20.95 8.79
N ILE A 421 28.23 20.04 7.82
CA ILE A 421 28.98 18.78 8.00
C ILE A 421 30.41 19.05 8.48
N LYS A 422 31.13 19.96 7.80
CA LYS A 422 32.47 20.40 8.20
C LYS A 422 32.49 20.90 9.64
N LYS A 423 31.51 21.73 10.01
CA LYS A 423 31.40 22.31 11.34
C LYS A 423 31.15 21.23 12.39
N VAL A 424 30.14 20.37 12.23
CA VAL A 424 29.79 19.35 13.24
C VAL A 424 30.91 18.32 13.41
N VAL A 425 31.62 17.97 12.33
CA VAL A 425 32.79 17.08 12.39
C VAL A 425 33.90 17.71 13.23
N LYS A 426 34.20 19.00 13.02
CA LYS A 426 35.15 19.74 13.85
C LYS A 426 34.67 19.91 15.29
N ASP A 427 33.39 20.16 15.48
CA ASP A 427 32.82 20.34 16.81
C ASP A 427 32.89 19.05 17.62
N LEU A 428 32.66 17.89 17.02
CA LEU A 428 32.83 16.62 17.71
C LEU A 428 34.31 16.27 17.98
N MET A 429 35.16 16.40 16.96
CA MET A 429 36.54 15.92 17.02
C MET A 429 37.53 16.90 17.69
N VAL A 430 37.15 18.17 17.83
CA VAL A 430 38.02 19.24 18.36
C VAL A 430 37.32 20.05 19.44
N THR A 431 36.21 20.74 19.11
CA THR A 431 35.62 21.75 20.01
C THR A 431 35.02 21.16 21.28
N ASN A 432 34.23 20.09 21.16
CA ASN A 432 33.46 19.47 22.23
C ASN A 432 34.02 18.11 22.66
N LYS A 433 35.17 17.70 22.12
CA LYS A 433 35.76 16.36 22.29
C LYS A 433 35.75 15.90 23.75
N GLU A 434 36.38 16.67 24.65
CA GLU A 434 36.51 16.32 26.06
C GLU A 434 35.15 16.17 26.78
N LYS A 435 34.20 17.05 26.47
CA LYS A 435 32.87 17.03 27.10
C LYS A 435 32.10 15.78 26.68
N LEU A 436 32.07 15.49 25.38
CA LEU A 436 31.36 14.33 24.85
C LEU A 436 32.06 13.03 25.28
N LYS A 437 33.40 13.03 25.30
CA LYS A 437 34.22 11.90 25.74
C LYS A 437 33.91 11.52 27.19
N LYS A 438 33.85 12.49 28.10
CA LYS A 438 33.46 12.26 29.50
C LYS A 438 32.06 11.64 29.63
N SER A 439 31.09 12.10 28.85
CA SER A 439 29.72 11.55 28.88
C SER A 439 29.68 10.11 28.37
N VAL A 440 30.32 9.82 27.23
CA VAL A 440 30.30 8.46 26.65
C VAL A 440 31.12 7.48 27.48
N ASP A 441 32.23 7.91 28.09
CA ASP A 441 33.01 7.07 29.01
C ASP A 441 32.19 6.67 30.24
N LYS A 442 31.37 7.59 30.78
CA LYS A 442 30.46 7.29 31.88
C LYS A 442 29.42 6.23 31.48
N LEU A 443 28.79 6.38 30.31
CA LEU A 443 27.77 5.42 29.86
C LEU A 443 28.38 4.06 29.50
N SER A 444 29.58 4.04 28.92
CA SER A 444 30.34 2.81 28.66
C SER A 444 30.62 2.05 29.95
N MET A 445 31.10 2.74 31.00
CA MET A 445 31.33 2.13 32.32
C MET A 445 30.05 1.55 32.91
N LEU A 446 28.92 2.24 32.77
CA LEU A 446 27.62 1.73 33.25
C LEU A 446 27.15 0.50 32.46
N ALA A 447 27.39 0.47 31.15
CA ALA A 447 27.13 -0.69 30.31
C ALA A 447 28.02 -1.90 30.70
N GLU A 448 29.28 -1.68 31.07
CA GLU A 448 30.17 -2.74 31.59
C GLU A 448 29.67 -3.28 32.94
N ILE A 449 29.25 -2.40 33.85
CA ILE A 449 28.68 -2.78 35.14
C ILE A 449 27.37 -3.56 34.96
N SER A 450 26.50 -3.15 34.03
CA SER A 450 25.18 -3.77 33.85
C SER A 450 25.25 -5.22 33.38
N VAL A 451 26.25 -5.57 32.56
CA VAL A 451 26.43 -6.95 32.05
C VAL A 451 27.33 -7.82 32.93
N GLY A 452 28.05 -7.21 33.88
CA GLY A 452 28.85 -7.92 34.88
C GLY A 452 27.99 -8.79 35.79
N GLU A 453 28.61 -9.79 36.43
CA GLU A 453 27.89 -10.68 37.36
C GLU A 453 27.17 -9.87 38.45
N GLY A 454 25.87 -10.08 38.60
CA GLY A 454 25.00 -9.33 39.51
C GLY A 454 24.55 -7.95 39.01
N GLY A 455 25.00 -7.51 37.83
CA GLY A 455 24.55 -6.30 37.15
C GLY A 455 23.11 -6.39 36.64
N SER A 456 22.51 -5.24 36.29
CA SER A 456 21.08 -5.18 35.92
C SER A 456 20.73 -6.03 34.70
N SER A 457 21.53 -5.94 33.63
CA SER A 457 21.28 -6.67 32.37
C SER A 457 21.64 -8.14 32.49
N TYR A 458 22.68 -8.45 33.28
CA TYR A 458 23.00 -9.81 33.67
C TYR A 458 21.80 -10.47 34.37
N ASN A 459 21.27 -9.84 35.41
CA ASN A 459 20.14 -10.36 36.17
C ASN A 459 18.87 -10.42 35.32
N ALA A 460 18.58 -9.40 34.50
CA ALA A 460 17.42 -9.40 33.60
C ALA A 460 17.47 -10.58 32.60
N PHE A 461 18.66 -10.91 32.09
CA PHE A 461 18.83 -12.09 31.25
C PHE A 461 18.67 -13.41 32.02
N GLU A 462 19.21 -13.52 33.24
CA GLU A 462 18.99 -14.71 34.06
C GLU A 462 17.51 -14.90 34.38
N TYR A 463 16.78 -13.82 34.72
CA TYR A 463 15.34 -13.86 34.93
C TYR A 463 14.58 -14.27 33.66
N LEU A 464 14.97 -13.76 32.50
CA LEU A 464 14.40 -14.18 31.22
C LEU A 464 14.60 -15.69 30.99
N VAL A 465 15.81 -16.21 31.24
CA VAL A 465 16.11 -17.64 31.11
C VAL A 465 15.28 -18.46 32.09
N ASP A 466 15.17 -18.01 33.33
CA ASP A 466 14.39 -18.67 34.36
C ASP A 466 12.90 -18.66 34.05
N ASP A 467 12.36 -17.57 33.50
CA ASP A 467 10.95 -17.50 33.10
C ASP A 467 10.67 -18.41 31.89
N ILE A 468 11.60 -18.52 30.94
CA ILE A 468 11.50 -19.50 29.85
C ILE A 468 11.50 -20.94 30.41
N LYS A 469 12.34 -21.23 31.40
CA LYS A 469 12.38 -22.55 32.08
C LYS A 469 11.13 -22.80 32.94
N ASN A 470 10.61 -21.79 33.64
CA ASN A 470 9.49 -21.93 34.58
C ASN A 470 8.13 -21.93 33.89
N GLY A 471 7.95 -21.18 32.80
CA GLY A 471 6.77 -21.28 31.92
C GLY A 471 6.58 -22.70 31.43
N TYR A 472 7.68 -23.37 31.11
CA TYR A 472 7.72 -24.80 30.78
C TYR A 472 7.29 -25.71 31.95
N TYR A 473 7.75 -25.46 33.18
CA TYR A 473 7.34 -26.26 34.34
C TYR A 473 5.87 -26.04 34.76
N LYS A 474 5.30 -24.85 34.55
CA LYS A 474 3.85 -24.62 34.74
C LYS A 474 3.03 -25.44 33.75
N LEU A 475 3.42 -25.49 32.47
CA LEU A 475 2.81 -26.35 31.44
C LEU A 475 2.86 -27.86 31.80
N ILE A 476 3.86 -28.30 32.55
CA ILE A 476 3.99 -29.69 33.04
C ILE A 476 3.15 -29.95 34.30
N HIS A 477 3.12 -29.02 35.25
CA HIS A 477 2.55 -29.25 36.58
C HIS A 477 1.07 -28.86 36.75
N THR A 478 0.47 -28.05 35.87
CA THR A 478 -0.97 -27.70 35.93
C THR A 478 -1.91 -28.76 35.34
N GLY A 479 -1.43 -29.98 35.04
CA GLY A 479 -2.31 -31.11 34.69
C GLY A 479 -2.68 -31.22 33.20
N THR A 480 -1.80 -30.78 32.29
CA THR A 480 -1.96 -30.90 30.83
C THR A 480 -1.28 -32.15 30.25
N LEU A 481 -0.89 -33.12 31.08
CA LEU A 481 -0.36 -34.42 30.63
C LEU A 481 -1.45 -35.44 30.24
N ASP A 482 -2.71 -35.22 30.63
CA ASP A 482 -3.84 -36.02 30.14
C ASP A 482 -4.50 -35.42 28.89
N GLU A 483 -4.22 -34.15 28.55
CA GLU A 483 -4.75 -33.47 27.35
C GLU A 483 -3.80 -33.47 26.15
N ILE A 484 -2.51 -33.80 26.34
CA ILE A 484 -1.51 -33.86 25.24
C ILE A 484 -1.23 -35.31 24.77
N LYS A 485 -1.67 -36.33 25.52
CA LYS A 485 -1.63 -37.74 25.06
C LYS A 485 -2.38 -38.01 23.73
N PRO A 486 -3.47 -37.31 23.37
CA PRO A 486 -4.14 -37.55 22.08
C PRO A 486 -3.36 -37.03 20.86
N ALA A 487 -2.51 -36.00 21.03
CA ALA A 487 -1.78 -35.38 19.92
C ALA A 487 -0.54 -36.19 19.50
N LEU A 488 0.17 -36.78 20.46
CA LEU A 488 1.28 -37.70 20.17
C LEU A 488 0.80 -39.13 19.81
N ALA A 489 -0.40 -39.52 20.26
CA ALA A 489 -1.01 -40.78 19.83
C ALA A 489 -1.58 -40.70 18.40
N TRP A 490 -1.92 -39.52 17.88
CA TRP A 490 -2.49 -39.34 16.53
C TRP A 490 -1.51 -39.67 15.40
N VAL A 491 -0.20 -39.55 15.65
CA VAL A 491 0.86 -39.86 14.69
C VAL A 491 1.17 -41.37 14.65
N GLU A 492 0.96 -42.10 15.75
CA GLU A 492 1.10 -43.58 15.78
C GLU A 492 -0.21 -44.35 15.48
N LEU A 493 -1.39 -43.73 15.62
CA LEU A 493 -2.70 -44.37 15.38
C LEU A 493 -3.12 -44.46 13.90
N ASN A 494 -2.41 -43.83 12.97
CA ASN A 494 -2.65 -44.01 11.52
C ASN A 494 -2.00 -45.29 10.96
N ARG A 495 -1.55 -46.23 11.81
CA ARG A 495 -0.92 -47.47 11.37
C ARG A 495 -1.61 -48.78 11.75
N MET A 496 -2.59 -48.84 12.66
CA MET A 496 -3.33 -50.09 12.92
C MET A 496 -4.76 -49.84 13.38
N GLY A 497 -5.72 -50.59 12.81
CA GLY A 497 -7.15 -50.31 12.87
C GLY A 497 -7.93 -50.95 14.03
N ASN A 498 -9.24 -50.63 13.99
CA ASN A 498 -10.42 -51.19 14.67
C ASN A 498 -10.43 -51.39 16.21
N ASN A 499 -11.44 -50.72 16.80
CA ASN A 499 -12.42 -51.18 17.80
C ASN A 499 -12.25 -50.96 19.33
N ILE A 500 -13.29 -50.29 19.89
CA ILE A 500 -14.01 -50.43 21.19
C ILE A 500 -13.72 -49.44 22.36
N GLY A 501 -14.71 -48.58 22.69
CA GLY A 501 -15.27 -48.45 24.06
C GLY A 501 -15.41 -47.05 24.74
N GLY A 502 -16.65 -46.57 24.98
CA GLY A 502 -17.01 -45.84 26.24
C GLY A 502 -17.67 -44.44 26.19
N ASN A 503 -19.01 -44.37 26.09
CA ASN A 503 -19.87 -43.17 26.16
C ASN A 503 -19.92 -42.52 27.57
N THR A 504 -19.63 -41.21 27.71
CA THR A 504 -20.23 -40.39 28.80
C THR A 504 -20.86 -39.10 28.25
N LYS A 505 -22.18 -39.01 28.36
CA LYS A 505 -22.98 -37.88 27.90
C LYS A 505 -22.98 -36.76 28.97
N LYS A 506 -22.17 -35.71 28.75
CA LYS A 506 -22.10 -34.52 29.63
C LYS A 506 -22.41 -33.26 28.82
N THR A 507 -22.99 -32.26 29.47
CA THR A 507 -23.28 -30.93 28.91
C THR A 507 -22.54 -29.85 29.71
N LYS A 508 -22.29 -28.68 29.13
CA LYS A 508 -21.59 -27.57 29.80
C LYS A 508 -22.55 -26.41 30.02
N VAL A 509 -22.58 -25.85 31.23
CA VAL A 509 -23.30 -24.61 31.55
C VAL A 509 -22.28 -23.57 31.98
N MET A 510 -22.24 -22.43 31.30
CA MET A 510 -21.29 -21.34 31.53
C MET A 510 -21.99 -20.16 32.22
N LYS A 511 -21.41 -19.68 33.31
CA LYS A 511 -21.87 -18.48 34.02
C LYS A 511 -21.27 -17.23 33.37
N ILE A 512 -21.87 -16.07 33.61
CA ILE A 512 -21.38 -14.77 33.08
C ILE A 512 -19.96 -14.44 33.55
N ASN A 513 -19.56 -14.91 34.73
CA ASN A 513 -18.20 -14.73 35.26
C ASN A 513 -17.16 -15.71 34.64
N GLY A 514 -17.55 -16.50 33.64
CA GLY A 514 -16.66 -17.44 32.94
C GLY A 514 -16.56 -18.83 33.57
N GLU A 515 -17.20 -19.08 34.71
CA GLU A 515 -17.18 -20.39 35.37
C GLU A 515 -18.01 -21.43 34.58
N ILE A 516 -17.46 -22.64 34.35
CA ILE A 516 -18.11 -23.71 33.58
C ILE A 516 -18.49 -24.90 34.47
N LEU A 517 -19.78 -25.19 34.57
CA LEU A 517 -20.35 -26.37 35.21
C LEU A 517 -20.48 -27.51 34.19
N LYS A 518 -19.84 -28.65 34.45
CA LYS A 518 -19.98 -29.87 33.63
C LYS A 518 -21.01 -30.80 34.26
N LEU A 519 -22.20 -30.90 33.64
CA LEU A 519 -23.34 -31.64 34.18
C LEU A 519 -23.55 -32.95 33.41
N LYS A 520 -23.86 -34.03 34.12
CA LYS A 520 -24.22 -35.32 33.47
C LYS A 520 -25.65 -35.22 32.94
N THR A 521 -25.86 -35.64 31.69
CA THR A 521 -27.20 -35.69 31.07
C THR A 521 -27.81 -37.09 31.22
N PRO A 522 -29.14 -37.24 31.33
CA PRO A 522 -30.14 -36.17 31.22
C PRO A 522 -30.21 -35.30 32.49
N ILE A 523 -30.31 -33.99 32.29
CA ILE A 523 -30.56 -32.99 33.33
C ILE A 523 -31.43 -31.91 32.71
N THR A 524 -32.43 -31.43 33.45
CA THR A 524 -33.40 -30.45 32.95
C THR A 524 -33.01 -29.02 33.31
N THR A 525 -33.52 -28.04 32.56
CA THR A 525 -33.29 -26.61 32.83
C THR A 525 -33.60 -26.27 34.29
N SER A 526 -34.75 -26.71 34.81
CA SER A 526 -35.20 -26.46 36.19
C SER A 526 -34.25 -27.04 37.25
N GLU A 527 -33.70 -28.23 37.04
CA GLU A 527 -32.70 -28.83 37.95
C GLU A 527 -31.41 -28.02 37.99
N VAL A 528 -31.02 -27.39 36.87
CA VAL A 528 -29.82 -26.54 36.84
C VAL A 528 -30.07 -25.18 37.48
N VAL A 529 -31.20 -24.52 37.19
CA VAL A 529 -31.49 -23.18 37.73
C VAL A 529 -32.01 -23.21 39.18
N LYS A 530 -32.36 -24.39 39.71
CA LYS A 530 -32.82 -24.56 41.11
C LYS A 530 -31.82 -24.01 42.12
N ASP A 531 -30.53 -24.16 41.83
CA ASP A 531 -29.44 -23.67 42.70
C ASP A 531 -29.09 -22.19 42.42
N TYR A 532 -29.79 -21.53 41.48
CA TYR A 532 -29.52 -20.16 41.02
C TYR A 532 -30.82 -19.34 40.85
N PRO A 533 -31.45 -18.90 41.95
CA PRO A 533 -32.69 -18.12 41.88
C PRO A 533 -32.49 -16.84 41.05
N GLY A 534 -33.51 -16.48 40.25
CA GLY A 534 -33.47 -15.32 39.35
C GLY A 534 -32.72 -15.54 38.02
N HIS A 535 -32.03 -16.67 37.87
CA HIS A 535 -31.30 -17.00 36.65
C HIS A 535 -32.10 -17.90 35.72
N VAL A 536 -31.83 -17.78 34.43
CA VAL A 536 -32.36 -18.62 33.35
C VAL A 536 -31.23 -19.21 32.53
N LEU A 537 -31.48 -20.32 31.83
CA LEU A 537 -30.54 -20.86 30.85
C LEU A 537 -30.88 -20.40 29.44
N LEU A 538 -29.85 -20.01 28.70
CA LEU A 538 -29.92 -19.69 27.27
C LEU A 538 -29.03 -20.66 26.47
N GLU A 539 -29.47 -21.07 25.29
CA GLU A 539 -28.55 -21.66 24.29
C GLU A 539 -27.63 -20.58 23.72
N SER A 540 -26.44 -20.98 23.26
CA SER A 540 -25.41 -20.09 22.71
C SER A 540 -25.93 -19.08 21.66
N GLU A 541 -26.89 -19.48 20.82
CA GLU A 541 -27.48 -18.59 19.81
C GLU A 541 -28.46 -17.56 20.41
N ALA A 542 -29.11 -17.88 21.52
CA ALA A 542 -30.02 -16.97 22.21
C ALA A 542 -29.27 -15.90 23.02
N VAL A 543 -28.03 -16.17 23.44
CA VAL A 543 -27.13 -15.22 24.12
C VAL A 543 -26.79 -14.03 23.22
N LYS A 544 -26.68 -14.21 21.90
CA LYS A 544 -26.48 -13.11 20.94
C LYS A 544 -27.63 -12.07 20.96
N LYS A 545 -28.77 -12.39 21.58
CA LYS A 545 -29.96 -11.53 21.71
C LYS A 545 -30.24 -11.10 23.15
N PHE A 546 -29.24 -11.17 24.04
CA PHE A 546 -29.35 -10.87 25.47
C PHE A 546 -30.08 -9.54 25.74
N GLY A 547 -31.12 -9.57 26.58
CA GLY A 547 -32.09 -8.47 26.78
C GLY A 547 -33.54 -8.93 26.55
N ILE A 548 -34.47 -8.00 26.28
CA ILE A 548 -35.94 -8.23 26.18
C ILE A 548 -36.34 -9.32 25.15
N ARG A 549 -35.44 -9.62 24.20
CA ARG A 549 -35.69 -10.56 23.09
C ARG A 549 -35.01 -11.92 23.27
N ALA A 550 -34.25 -12.12 24.35
CA ALA A 550 -33.69 -13.43 24.69
C ALA A 550 -34.81 -14.33 25.24
N LYS A 551 -35.03 -15.48 24.61
CA LYS A 551 -35.99 -16.47 25.10
C LYS A 551 -35.25 -17.50 25.95
N PRO A 552 -35.56 -17.61 27.26
CA PRO A 552 -35.00 -18.66 28.11
C PRO A 552 -35.44 -20.05 27.66
N LEU A 553 -34.66 -21.07 28.02
CA LEU A 553 -35.04 -22.46 27.88
C LEU A 553 -36.22 -22.79 28.80
N GLU A 554 -37.13 -23.63 28.31
CA GLU A 554 -38.29 -24.08 29.09
C GLU A 554 -37.85 -24.92 30.30
N ALA A 555 -38.62 -24.85 31.38
CA ALA A 555 -38.25 -25.41 32.69
C ALA A 555 -38.03 -26.93 32.66
N GLU A 556 -38.83 -27.69 31.91
CA GLU A 556 -38.68 -29.13 31.76
C GLU A 556 -37.78 -29.57 30.59
N GLN A 557 -37.13 -28.63 29.88
CA GLN A 557 -36.30 -28.98 28.73
C GLN A 557 -35.00 -29.69 29.17
N GLU A 558 -34.76 -30.89 28.64
CA GLU A 558 -33.50 -31.62 28.87
C GLU A 558 -32.32 -30.99 28.11
N LEU A 559 -31.20 -30.79 28.81
CA LEU A 559 -29.96 -30.32 28.21
C LEU A 559 -29.31 -31.40 27.35
N LYS A 560 -28.90 -31.03 26.14
CA LYS A 560 -28.28 -31.96 25.19
C LYS A 560 -26.80 -32.22 25.55
N PRO A 561 -26.30 -33.46 25.40
CA PRO A 561 -24.89 -33.77 25.56
C PRO A 561 -24.03 -32.96 24.58
N SER A 562 -22.82 -32.59 24.98
CA SER A 562 -21.84 -31.83 24.18
C SER A 562 -22.30 -30.43 23.73
N LYS A 563 -23.44 -29.92 24.21
CA LYS A 563 -23.85 -28.52 24.04
C LYS A 563 -23.36 -27.64 25.20
N ILE A 564 -23.29 -26.33 24.91
CA ILE A 564 -22.98 -25.28 25.90
C ILE A 564 -24.22 -24.40 26.08
N TYR A 565 -24.59 -24.20 27.34
CA TYR A 565 -25.69 -23.37 27.79
C TYR A 565 -25.17 -22.25 28.69
N PHE A 566 -25.87 -21.13 28.77
CA PHE A 566 -25.42 -19.95 29.52
C PHE A 566 -26.41 -19.62 30.63
N LEU A 567 -25.91 -19.51 31.85
CA LEU A 567 -26.70 -19.15 33.02
C LEU A 567 -26.63 -17.64 33.23
N VAL A 568 -27.77 -16.96 33.10
CA VAL A 568 -27.84 -15.49 33.06
C VAL A 568 -29.06 -14.96 33.83
N GLU A 569 -28.97 -13.72 34.33
CA GLU A 569 -30.08 -13.01 34.97
C GLU A 569 -30.75 -12.06 33.94
N LEU A 570 -32.08 -12.08 33.84
CA LEU A 570 -32.82 -11.17 32.94
C LEU A 570 -33.28 -9.91 33.70
N PRO A 571 -33.15 -8.69 33.13
CA PRO A 571 -33.56 -7.47 33.81
C PRO A 571 -35.08 -7.40 34.03
N LEU A 572 -35.51 -7.13 35.27
CA LEU A 572 -36.91 -6.86 35.63
C LEU A 572 -37.19 -5.35 35.65
N PHE A 573 -38.29 -4.92 35.04
CA PHE A 573 -38.80 -3.54 35.15
C PHE A 573 -40.17 -3.52 35.87
N PRO A 574 -40.46 -2.49 36.69
CA PRO A 574 -41.70 -2.42 37.46
C PRO A 574 -42.91 -2.11 36.56
N LYS A 575 -44.07 -2.67 36.92
CA LYS A 575 -45.38 -2.29 36.38
C LYS A 575 -46.03 -1.20 37.25
N GLU A 576 -46.97 -0.47 36.64
CA GLU A 576 -47.99 0.45 37.22
C GLU A 576 -47.55 1.93 37.36
N GLU A 577 -48.39 2.97 37.15
CA GLU A 577 -49.86 3.08 37.12
C GLU A 577 -50.30 4.42 36.47
N ILE A 578 -51.55 4.48 35.99
CA ILE A 578 -52.23 5.65 35.39
C ILE A 578 -52.81 6.52 36.51
N THR A 579 -52.62 7.86 36.50
CA THR A 579 -53.63 8.85 36.94
C THR A 579 -53.28 10.29 36.54
N SER A 580 -54.30 11.14 36.62
CA SER A 580 -54.62 12.32 35.81
C SER A 580 -54.20 13.72 36.32
N ASN A 581 -54.16 14.66 35.36
CA ASN A 581 -54.58 16.09 35.41
C ASN A 581 -53.59 17.25 35.74
N ASN A 582 -53.64 18.23 34.80
CA ASN A 582 -53.49 19.71 34.90
C ASN A 582 -52.13 20.44 34.67
N LYS A 583 -51.92 20.82 33.40
CA LYS A 583 -51.88 22.18 32.78
C LYS A 583 -51.10 23.40 33.38
N VAL A 584 -50.18 23.93 32.53
CA VAL A 584 -49.66 25.33 32.28
C VAL A 584 -48.81 25.99 33.39
N THR A 585 -47.71 26.78 33.18
CA THR A 585 -47.29 27.75 32.14
C THR A 585 -45.76 27.96 32.05
N ARG A 586 -45.34 28.62 30.96
CA ARG A 586 -44.01 28.75 30.34
C ARG A 586 -43.40 30.16 30.54
N ARG A 587 -42.10 30.26 30.85
CA ARG A 587 -41.00 31.04 30.19
C ARG A 587 -40.02 31.70 31.19
N VAL A 588 -38.72 31.91 30.97
CA VAL A 588 -37.60 31.46 30.08
C VAL A 588 -36.33 31.99 30.77
N LYS A 589 -35.25 31.19 30.91
CA LYS A 589 -33.89 31.50 30.42
C LYS A 589 -32.88 30.39 30.76
N SER A 590 -32.28 29.88 29.68
CA SER A 590 -30.95 29.26 29.52
C SER A 590 -30.41 28.37 30.63
N ASP A 591 -30.64 27.07 30.48
CA ASP A 591 -29.69 25.97 30.78
C ASP A 591 -30.32 24.66 30.29
N VAL A 592 -29.65 23.91 29.39
CA VAL A 592 -30.11 22.55 29.02
C VAL A 592 -28.92 21.61 28.82
N HIS A 593 -28.75 20.73 29.82
CA HIS A 593 -28.27 19.37 29.66
C HIS A 593 -29.25 18.59 28.77
N MET A 594 -28.79 18.06 27.65
CA MET A 594 -29.58 17.13 26.83
C MET A 594 -29.57 15.72 27.45
N ASN A 595 -30.74 15.16 27.72
CA ASN A 595 -30.86 13.74 28.08
C ASN A 595 -31.05 12.86 26.82
N ALA A 596 -30.94 11.53 26.98
CA ALA A 596 -30.96 10.57 25.88
C ALA A 596 -32.28 10.53 25.10
N GLN A 597 -33.39 10.98 25.69
CA GLN A 597 -34.69 11.03 25.04
C GLN A 597 -34.82 12.27 24.13
N ASP A 598 -34.24 13.41 24.53
CA ASP A 598 -34.16 14.62 23.69
C ASP A 598 -33.20 14.42 22.50
N ARG A 599 -32.13 13.63 22.67
CA ARG A 599 -31.30 13.18 21.53
C ARG A 599 -32.10 12.31 20.55
N LEU A 600 -33.04 11.52 21.05
CA LEU A 600 -33.85 10.63 20.21
C LEU A 600 -34.97 11.37 19.48
N GLU A 601 -35.60 12.39 20.07
CA GLU A 601 -36.60 13.21 19.37
C GLU A 601 -35.99 14.19 18.36
N CYS A 602 -34.80 14.73 18.61
CA CYS A 602 -34.05 15.46 17.58
C CYS A 602 -33.61 14.55 16.41
N LEU A 603 -33.42 13.25 16.66
CA LEU A 603 -33.18 12.25 15.61
C LEU A 603 -34.46 11.79 14.89
N MET A 604 -35.64 11.96 15.49
CA MET A 604 -36.91 11.49 14.92
C MET A 604 -37.67 12.53 14.09
N LEU A 605 -37.25 13.81 14.08
CA LEU A 605 -37.84 14.85 13.23
C LEU A 605 -37.07 15.17 11.92
N SER A 606 -35.98 14.45 11.61
CA SER A 606 -35.28 14.56 10.31
C SER A 606 -35.58 13.42 9.33
N ARG A 607 -36.58 12.59 9.59
CA ARG A 607 -36.98 11.49 8.69
C ARG A 607 -38.45 11.51 8.32
N ARG A 608 -38.83 12.48 7.50
CA ARG A 608 -39.80 12.27 6.40
C ARG A 608 -39.33 13.06 5.18
N SER A 609 -39.20 12.34 4.06
CA SER A 609 -38.93 12.84 2.69
C SER A 609 -37.46 12.99 2.24
N ALA A 610 -36.77 11.86 2.02
CA ALA A 610 -35.78 11.64 0.96
C ALA A 610 -35.22 10.21 1.10
N SER A 611 -35.78 9.26 0.37
CA SER A 611 -35.35 7.86 0.38
C SER A 611 -34.29 7.60 -0.68
N ASP A 612 -33.13 7.14 -0.18
CA ASP A 612 -32.26 6.09 -0.70
C ASP A 612 -31.38 6.35 -1.94
N LEU A 613 -30.39 7.24 -1.80
CA LEU A 613 -29.05 7.11 -2.38
C LEU A 613 -28.06 7.80 -1.42
N SER A 614 -27.36 7.03 -0.57
CA SER A 614 -26.23 7.55 0.19
C SER A 614 -24.94 7.04 -0.46
N ILE A 615 -24.30 7.90 -1.25
CA ILE A 615 -22.93 7.71 -1.72
C ILE A 615 -22.03 8.05 -0.53
N SER A 616 -21.43 7.03 0.09
CA SER A 616 -20.29 7.22 1.00
C SER A 616 -19.04 7.48 0.16
N LYS A 617 -18.30 8.56 0.45
CA LYS A 617 -16.96 8.78 -0.12
C LYS A 617 -16.09 7.53 0.09
N PRO A 618 -15.32 7.09 -0.91
CA PRO A 618 -14.48 5.90 -0.77
C PRO A 618 -13.25 6.25 0.07
N SER A 619 -13.04 5.50 1.15
CA SER A 619 -11.75 5.36 1.83
C SER A 619 -11.15 4.03 1.37
N ASN A 620 -10.01 4.09 0.69
CA ASN A 620 -9.10 3.02 0.28
C ASN A 620 -9.71 1.64 -0.07
N GLY A 621 -9.73 1.32 -1.37
CA GLY A 621 -9.70 -0.07 -1.87
C GLY A 621 -10.95 -0.94 -1.66
N ALA A 622 -12.09 -0.37 -1.30
CA ALA A 622 -13.33 -1.13 -1.24
C ALA A 622 -13.88 -1.42 -2.65
N VAL A 623 -14.23 -2.68 -2.91
CA VAL A 623 -15.15 -3.05 -4.01
C VAL A 623 -16.42 -2.20 -3.87
N VAL A 624 -16.81 -1.48 -4.92
CA VAL A 624 -18.13 -0.84 -4.94
C VAL A 624 -19.18 -1.94 -5.10
N GLN A 625 -19.62 -2.53 -4.00
CA GLN A 625 -20.82 -3.37 -3.96
C GLN A 625 -22.04 -2.48 -3.72
N LEU A 626 -22.72 -2.10 -4.80
CA LEU A 626 -24.05 -1.51 -4.73
C LEU A 626 -25.08 -2.60 -4.41
N LYS A 627 -25.34 -2.84 -3.12
CA LYS A 627 -26.48 -3.66 -2.66
C LYS A 627 -27.73 -2.79 -2.55
N MET A 628 -28.56 -2.78 -3.60
CA MET A 628 -29.93 -2.24 -3.51
C MET A 628 -30.82 -3.19 -2.71
N LYS A 629 -31.40 -2.70 -1.61
CA LYS A 629 -32.50 -3.39 -0.92
C LYS A 629 -33.82 -3.10 -1.65
N LEU A 630 -34.62 -4.14 -1.88
CA LEU A 630 -35.97 -4.01 -2.40
C LEU A 630 -36.81 -3.09 -1.49
N PRO A 631 -37.50 -2.06 -2.02
CA PRO A 631 -38.41 -1.24 -1.24
C PRO A 631 -39.51 -2.12 -0.64
N ARG A 632 -39.81 -1.94 0.65
CA ARG A 632 -40.88 -2.71 1.34
C ARG A 632 -42.22 -2.65 0.62
N SER A 633 -42.54 -1.54 -0.06
CA SER A 633 -43.77 -1.39 -0.86
C SER A 633 -43.83 -2.32 -2.07
N VAL A 634 -42.69 -2.63 -2.69
CA VAL A 634 -42.62 -3.55 -3.84
C VAL A 634 -42.67 -5.00 -3.36
N VAL A 635 -42.01 -5.30 -2.24
CA VAL A 635 -42.11 -6.61 -1.58
C VAL A 635 -43.54 -6.86 -1.13
N GLN A 636 -44.22 -5.85 -0.59
CA GLN A 636 -45.59 -5.95 -0.12
C GLN A 636 -46.60 -6.08 -1.25
N LYS A 637 -46.38 -5.43 -2.40
CA LYS A 637 -47.21 -5.60 -3.60
C LYS A 637 -47.07 -7.00 -4.22
N LEU A 638 -45.87 -7.57 -4.22
CA LEU A 638 -45.61 -8.95 -4.64
C LEU A 638 -46.18 -9.98 -3.65
N ILE A 639 -46.29 -9.63 -2.36
CA ILE A 639 -46.95 -10.43 -1.32
C ILE A 639 -48.49 -10.39 -1.47
N GLU A 640 -49.06 -9.27 -1.89
CA GLU A 640 -50.50 -9.11 -2.09
C GLU A 640 -51.02 -9.80 -3.37
N GLU A 641 -50.14 -10.10 -4.32
CA GLU A 641 -50.49 -10.70 -5.62
C GLU A 641 -50.24 -12.23 -5.70
N SER A 642 -49.52 -12.85 -4.74
CA SER A 642 -49.26 -14.31 -4.75
C SER A 642 -50.40 -15.09 -4.08
N ARG A 643 -50.78 -16.24 -4.66
CA ARG A 643 -51.93 -17.03 -4.18
C ARG A 643 -51.54 -18.11 -3.16
N ASP A 644 -50.26 -18.50 -3.09
CA ASP A 644 -49.72 -19.43 -2.09
C ASP A 644 -48.21 -19.21 -1.77
N GLU A 645 -47.70 -19.94 -0.76
CA GLU A 645 -46.30 -19.86 -0.27
C GLU A 645 -45.25 -20.44 -1.23
N THR A 646 -45.66 -21.31 -2.16
CA THR A 646 -44.79 -21.90 -3.20
C THR A 646 -44.60 -20.94 -4.37
N GLU A 647 -45.66 -20.27 -4.80
CA GLU A 647 -45.61 -19.16 -5.76
C GLU A 647 -44.78 -18.00 -5.18
N HIS A 648 -44.94 -17.69 -3.88
CA HIS A 648 -44.11 -16.71 -3.17
C HIS A 648 -42.62 -17.00 -3.26
N HIS A 649 -42.21 -18.26 -3.04
CA HIS A 649 -40.79 -18.63 -3.06
C HIS A 649 -40.20 -18.57 -4.48
N ASN A 650 -40.98 -19.01 -5.48
CA ASN A 650 -40.60 -18.96 -6.90
C ASN A 650 -40.54 -17.53 -7.45
N THR A 651 -41.50 -16.65 -7.13
CA THR A 651 -41.50 -15.25 -7.62
C THR A 651 -40.37 -14.42 -6.99
N VAL A 652 -39.98 -14.71 -5.74
CA VAL A 652 -38.83 -14.06 -5.09
C VAL A 652 -37.49 -14.59 -5.62
N GLU A 653 -37.39 -15.86 -5.99
CA GLU A 653 -36.22 -16.41 -6.70
C GLU A 653 -36.14 -15.90 -8.14
N GLU A 654 -37.24 -15.89 -8.91
CA GLU A 654 -37.30 -15.28 -10.25
C GLU A 654 -36.91 -13.79 -10.22
N ALA A 655 -37.36 -13.02 -9.22
CA ALA A 655 -36.96 -11.62 -9.06
C ALA A 655 -35.47 -11.43 -8.73
N LYS A 656 -34.80 -12.42 -8.12
CA LYS A 656 -33.34 -12.45 -7.91
C LYS A 656 -32.58 -12.87 -9.17
N ILE A 657 -33.16 -13.76 -9.98
CA ILE A 657 -32.61 -14.23 -11.26
C ILE A 657 -32.75 -13.16 -12.37
N MET A 658 -33.73 -12.25 -12.27
CA MET A 658 -34.03 -11.26 -13.31
C MET A 658 -33.20 -9.95 -13.31
N CYS A 659 -32.28 -9.74 -12.36
CA CYS A 659 -31.45 -8.53 -12.31
C CYS A 659 -30.04 -8.82 -12.85
N PRO A 660 -29.69 -8.44 -14.10
CA PRO A 660 -28.36 -8.68 -14.63
C PRO A 660 -27.29 -8.04 -13.74
N HIS A 661 -26.24 -8.81 -13.45
CA HIS A 661 -25.08 -8.37 -12.69
C HIS A 661 -23.93 -8.14 -13.67
N VAL A 662 -23.55 -6.88 -13.84
CA VAL A 662 -22.52 -6.42 -14.77
C VAL A 662 -21.21 -6.19 -14.03
N LEU A 663 -20.15 -6.87 -14.44
CA LEU A 663 -18.79 -6.72 -13.95
C LEU A 663 -18.01 -5.80 -14.90
N LEU A 664 -17.53 -4.66 -14.42
CA LEU A 664 -16.64 -3.77 -15.20
C LEU A 664 -15.18 -4.10 -14.89
N PHE A 665 -14.37 -4.20 -15.93
CA PHE A 665 -12.97 -4.64 -15.82
C PHE A 665 -12.01 -3.66 -16.52
N PRO A 666 -11.69 -2.52 -15.86
CA PRO A 666 -10.91 -1.44 -16.46
C PRO A 666 -9.42 -1.77 -16.52
N LEU A 667 -8.76 -1.36 -17.61
CA LEU A 667 -7.30 -1.28 -17.63
C LEU A 667 -6.84 -0.26 -16.57
N PRO A 668 -5.86 -0.57 -15.71
CA PRO A 668 -5.45 0.27 -14.57
C PRO A 668 -4.62 1.50 -14.98
N ILE A 669 -5.14 2.27 -15.93
CA ILE A 669 -4.58 3.52 -16.44
C ILE A 669 -5.65 4.61 -16.30
N GLN A 670 -5.25 5.85 -15.99
CA GLN A 670 -6.16 6.95 -15.64
C GLN A 670 -7.31 7.16 -16.65
N SER A 671 -7.02 7.12 -17.96
CA SER A 671 -8.03 7.38 -19.01
C SER A 671 -9.04 6.24 -19.17
N PRO A 672 -8.62 4.96 -19.28
CA PRO A 672 -9.53 3.82 -19.25
C PRO A 672 -10.38 3.73 -17.98
N ILE A 673 -9.79 3.92 -16.80
CA ILE A 673 -10.52 3.93 -15.51
C ILE A 673 -11.60 5.02 -15.52
N ASN A 674 -11.27 6.24 -15.93
CA ASN A 674 -12.24 7.33 -15.99
C ASN A 674 -13.41 6.99 -16.89
N SER A 675 -13.14 6.48 -18.10
CA SER A 675 -14.18 6.12 -19.06
C SER A 675 -15.07 4.99 -18.51
N MET A 676 -14.48 3.97 -17.88
CA MET A 676 -15.22 2.87 -17.26
C MET A 676 -16.06 3.31 -16.07
N LEU A 677 -15.53 4.16 -15.19
CA LEU A 677 -16.29 4.70 -14.06
C LEU A 677 -17.44 5.57 -14.54
N GLN A 678 -17.23 6.37 -15.59
CA GLN A 678 -18.30 7.16 -16.18
C GLN A 678 -19.42 6.29 -16.76
N LEU A 679 -19.05 5.20 -17.45
CA LEU A 679 -20.01 4.21 -17.94
C LEU A 679 -20.75 3.51 -16.77
N ALA A 680 -20.05 3.20 -15.67
CA ALA A 680 -20.63 2.63 -14.45
C ALA A 680 -21.70 3.55 -13.85
N GLU A 681 -21.39 4.84 -13.73
CA GLU A 681 -22.31 5.86 -13.24
C GLU A 681 -23.54 6.00 -14.14
N LEU A 682 -23.38 5.92 -15.47
CA LEU A 682 -24.50 5.93 -16.41
C LEU A 682 -25.43 4.74 -16.19
N PHE A 683 -24.88 3.54 -16.04
CA PHE A 683 -25.67 2.35 -15.73
C PHE A 683 -26.38 2.47 -14.38
N CYS A 684 -25.74 3.05 -13.36
CA CYS A 684 -26.38 3.32 -12.06
C CYS A 684 -27.57 4.26 -12.20
N LEU A 685 -27.41 5.34 -12.97
CA LEU A 685 -28.48 6.30 -13.21
C LEU A 685 -29.65 5.66 -13.96
N ALA A 686 -29.36 4.86 -14.99
CA ALA A 686 -30.37 4.11 -15.74
C ALA A 686 -31.18 3.15 -14.85
N ALA A 687 -30.53 2.53 -13.85
CA ALA A 687 -31.20 1.66 -12.87
C ALA A 687 -32.08 2.48 -11.89
N SER A 688 -31.68 3.70 -11.53
CA SER A 688 -32.37 4.55 -10.54
C SER A 688 -33.62 5.27 -11.08
N LEU A 689 -33.67 5.59 -12.37
CA LEU A 689 -34.71 6.44 -12.98
C LEU A 689 -35.98 5.71 -13.43
N SER A 690 -36.09 4.39 -13.24
CA SER A 690 -37.24 3.61 -13.73
C SER A 690 -38.26 3.29 -12.64
N SER A 691 -39.50 3.77 -12.82
CA SER A 691 -40.66 3.38 -12.00
C SER A 691 -41.20 1.98 -12.35
N HIS A 692 -40.70 1.37 -13.43
CA HIS A 692 -41.05 0.02 -13.91
C HIS A 692 -39.79 -0.73 -14.35
N GLN A 693 -39.43 -1.80 -13.62
CA GLN A 693 -38.60 -2.93 -14.07
C GLN A 693 -37.26 -2.65 -14.86
N ARG A 694 -36.43 -1.68 -14.46
CA ARG A 694 -35.00 -1.65 -14.88
C ARG A 694 -34.08 -1.81 -13.67
N ARG A 695 -33.66 -3.03 -13.34
CA ARG A 695 -32.70 -3.29 -12.25
C ARG A 695 -31.44 -3.95 -12.82
N ILE A 696 -30.29 -3.30 -12.69
CA ILE A 696 -28.96 -3.83 -13.04
C ILE A 696 -28.08 -3.69 -11.79
N LYS A 697 -27.40 -4.76 -11.40
CA LYS A 697 -26.38 -4.72 -10.34
C LYS A 697 -25.02 -4.50 -11.00
N ILE A 698 -24.20 -3.59 -10.48
CA ILE A 698 -22.88 -3.29 -11.05
C ILE A 698 -21.82 -3.58 -10.00
N GLN A 699 -20.77 -4.27 -10.41
CA GLN A 699 -19.55 -4.47 -9.63
C GLN A 699 -18.38 -3.97 -10.49
N ALA A 700 -17.64 -2.97 -10.01
CA ALA A 700 -16.38 -2.56 -10.62
C ALA A 700 -15.24 -3.19 -9.84
N ILE A 701 -14.26 -3.77 -10.55
CA ILE A 701 -13.04 -4.30 -9.93
C ILE A 701 -12.05 -3.14 -9.77
N SER A 702 -11.72 -2.82 -8.51
CA SER A 702 -10.69 -1.84 -8.13
C SER A 702 -9.43 -2.51 -7.54
N GLN A 703 -9.39 -3.85 -7.54
CA GLN A 703 -8.44 -4.65 -6.76
C GLN A 703 -7.36 -5.35 -7.60
N ILE A 704 -7.25 -5.05 -8.90
CA ILE A 704 -6.04 -5.45 -9.63
C ILE A 704 -4.99 -4.38 -9.35
N SER A 705 -4.23 -4.61 -8.28
CA SER A 705 -2.99 -3.89 -8.02
C SER A 705 -1.99 -4.32 -9.10
N ILE A 706 -1.50 -3.34 -9.87
CA ILE A 706 -0.25 -3.55 -10.61
C ILE A 706 0.83 -3.85 -9.55
N PRO A 707 1.63 -4.92 -9.68
CA PRO A 707 2.70 -5.21 -8.74
C PRO A 707 3.67 -4.02 -8.61
N ASP A 708 4.06 -3.61 -7.40
CA ASP A 708 4.92 -2.42 -7.17
C ASP A 708 6.34 -2.55 -7.77
N ASN A 709 6.73 -3.78 -8.12
CA ASN A 709 7.92 -4.15 -8.88
C ASN A 709 7.80 -3.92 -10.40
N PHE A 710 6.69 -3.32 -10.86
CA PHE A 710 6.54 -2.90 -12.24
C PHE A 710 7.46 -1.72 -12.58
N ARG A 711 8.72 -2.03 -12.92
CA ARG A 711 9.68 -1.03 -13.41
C ARG A 711 9.62 -0.96 -14.91
N TRP A 712 9.40 0.25 -15.39
CA TRP A 712 9.50 0.66 -16.76
C TRP A 712 10.89 0.32 -17.35
N SER A 713 11.03 -0.84 -18.00
CA SER A 713 12.30 -1.33 -18.54
C SER A 713 12.71 -0.54 -19.79
N SER A 714 13.97 -0.12 -19.91
CA SER A 714 14.47 0.77 -20.98
C SER A 714 15.33 0.06 -22.04
N GLN A 715 15.14 -1.24 -22.24
CA GLN A 715 15.96 -2.02 -23.17
C GLN A 715 15.14 -2.42 -24.41
N GLY A 716 15.17 -1.54 -25.42
CA GLY A 716 14.51 -1.75 -26.70
C GLY A 716 14.15 -0.42 -27.36
N SER A 717 13.90 -0.41 -28.67
CA SER A 717 13.55 0.80 -29.42
C SER A 717 12.35 1.52 -28.79
N SER A 718 12.63 2.61 -28.06
CA SER A 718 11.74 3.40 -27.19
C SER A 718 11.38 2.72 -25.84
N PRO A 719 11.88 3.22 -24.69
CA PRO A 719 11.62 2.69 -23.34
C PRO A 719 10.15 2.50 -22.97
N VAL A 720 9.24 3.29 -23.56
CA VAL A 720 7.79 3.22 -23.31
C VAL A 720 7.13 1.97 -23.93
N VAL A 721 7.82 1.32 -24.88
CA VAL A 721 7.34 0.10 -25.53
C VAL A 721 7.45 -1.07 -24.57
N SER A 722 8.67 -1.43 -24.15
CA SER A 722 8.99 -2.47 -23.16
C SER A 722 8.25 -2.28 -21.83
N MET A 723 8.13 -1.03 -21.39
CA MET A 723 7.23 -0.58 -20.33
C MET A 723 5.77 -1.07 -20.43
N PHE A 724 5.18 -1.02 -21.61
CA PHE A 724 3.77 -1.37 -21.78
C PHE A 724 3.62 -2.88 -21.94
N GLU A 725 4.63 -3.53 -22.54
CA GLU A 725 4.73 -4.97 -22.70
C GLU A 725 4.68 -5.70 -21.36
N ASP A 726 5.58 -5.32 -20.46
CA ASP A 726 5.67 -5.94 -19.14
C ASP A 726 4.34 -5.72 -18.37
N LEU A 727 3.67 -4.58 -18.57
CA LEU A 727 2.46 -4.20 -17.83
C LEU A 727 1.31 -5.12 -18.23
N ILE A 728 1.08 -5.25 -19.53
CA ILE A 728 0.00 -6.08 -20.06
C ILE A 728 0.24 -7.56 -19.73
N ASN A 729 1.48 -8.05 -19.84
CA ASN A 729 1.81 -9.44 -19.50
C ASN A 729 1.63 -9.72 -18.00
N SER A 730 2.07 -8.81 -17.13
CA SER A 730 1.92 -8.94 -15.68
C SER A 730 0.44 -8.86 -15.25
N LEU A 731 -0.30 -7.91 -15.84
CA LEU A 731 -1.74 -7.80 -15.61
C LEU A 731 -2.47 -9.07 -16.04
N GLN A 732 -2.14 -9.64 -17.21
CA GLN A 732 -2.75 -10.88 -17.67
C GLN A 732 -2.55 -12.03 -16.67
N ALA A 733 -1.33 -12.22 -16.17
CA ALA A 733 -1.00 -13.30 -15.23
C ALA A 733 -1.78 -13.22 -13.90
N VAL A 734 -2.11 -12.01 -13.44
CA VAL A 734 -2.87 -11.77 -12.20
C VAL A 734 -4.38 -11.75 -12.46
N ALA A 735 -4.80 -11.13 -13.56
CA ALA A 735 -6.19 -10.89 -13.91
C ALA A 735 -6.93 -12.17 -14.34
N GLU A 736 -6.26 -13.07 -15.07
CA GLU A 736 -6.90 -14.27 -15.60
C GLU A 736 -7.38 -15.24 -14.50
N PRO A 737 -6.56 -15.65 -13.51
CA PRO A 737 -7.01 -16.49 -12.41
C PRO A 737 -8.12 -15.80 -11.59
N PHE A 738 -7.94 -14.52 -11.28
CA PHE A 738 -8.92 -13.74 -10.52
C PHE A 738 -10.28 -13.62 -11.22
N LEU A 739 -10.28 -13.39 -12.54
CA LEU A 739 -11.52 -13.33 -13.32
C LEU A 739 -12.21 -14.69 -13.33
N ARG A 740 -11.46 -15.80 -13.45
CA ARG A 740 -12.03 -17.16 -13.37
C ARG A 740 -12.66 -17.43 -12.00
N ASP A 741 -11.98 -17.06 -10.92
CA ASP A 741 -12.50 -17.23 -9.56
C ASP A 741 -13.78 -16.41 -9.35
N ILE A 742 -13.78 -15.13 -9.74
CA ILE A 742 -14.98 -14.30 -9.64
C ILE A 742 -16.14 -14.88 -10.46
N LEU A 743 -15.90 -15.29 -11.71
CA LEU A 743 -16.98 -15.79 -12.57
C LEU A 743 -17.53 -17.14 -12.10
N THR A 744 -16.76 -17.93 -11.35
CA THR A 744 -17.23 -19.20 -10.78
C THR A 744 -17.95 -19.03 -9.44
N GLU A 745 -17.56 -18.06 -8.62
CA GLU A 745 -18.13 -17.83 -7.28
C GLU A 745 -19.26 -16.79 -7.25
N SER A 746 -19.40 -15.98 -8.30
CA SER A 746 -20.34 -14.84 -8.34
C SER A 746 -21.44 -15.01 -9.38
N GLY A 747 -22.65 -14.55 -9.05
CA GLY A 747 -23.78 -14.49 -10.00
C GLY A 747 -23.65 -13.36 -11.03
N VAL A 748 -22.46 -13.13 -11.59
CA VAL A 748 -22.20 -12.19 -12.70
C VAL A 748 -22.82 -12.74 -13.97
N THR A 749 -23.62 -11.91 -14.66
CA THR A 749 -24.31 -12.29 -15.90
C THR A 749 -23.71 -11.63 -17.14
N CYS A 750 -22.92 -10.57 -16.96
CA CYS A 750 -22.23 -9.89 -18.04
C CYS A 750 -20.91 -9.27 -17.57
N VAL A 751 -19.84 -9.38 -18.35
CA VAL A 751 -18.56 -8.70 -18.13
C VAL A 751 -18.34 -7.64 -19.21
N ILE A 752 -17.84 -6.47 -18.83
CA ILE A 752 -17.41 -5.41 -19.74
C ILE A 752 -15.92 -5.14 -19.49
N PRO A 753 -15.02 -5.81 -20.23
CA PRO A 753 -13.59 -5.58 -20.14
C PRO A 753 -13.11 -4.47 -21.07
N ASP A 754 -11.99 -3.84 -20.70
CA ASP A 754 -11.23 -3.00 -21.63
C ASP A 754 -10.74 -3.84 -22.81
N GLY A 755 -10.66 -3.25 -24.01
CA GLY A 755 -10.25 -3.93 -25.24
C GLY A 755 -8.90 -4.66 -25.14
N LEU A 756 -7.98 -4.16 -24.31
CA LEU A 756 -6.67 -4.79 -24.08
C LEU A 756 -6.74 -6.06 -23.22
N PHE A 757 -7.84 -6.30 -22.51
CA PHE A 757 -8.11 -7.57 -21.82
C PHE A 757 -8.82 -8.56 -22.74
N TYR A 758 -8.28 -8.74 -23.96
CA TYR A 758 -8.82 -9.62 -25.00
C TYR A 758 -9.08 -11.07 -24.50
N TYR A 759 -8.28 -11.56 -23.56
CA TYR A 759 -8.42 -12.90 -22.95
C TYR A 759 -9.67 -13.01 -22.05
N ALA A 760 -10.19 -11.90 -21.51
CA ALA A 760 -11.42 -11.90 -20.72
C ALA A 760 -12.63 -12.34 -21.56
N VAL A 761 -12.62 -12.04 -22.87
CA VAL A 761 -13.65 -12.52 -23.81
C VAL A 761 -13.66 -14.03 -23.89
N ASP A 762 -12.47 -14.64 -24.01
CA ASP A 762 -12.31 -16.08 -24.11
C ASP A 762 -12.73 -16.78 -22.80
N ILE A 763 -12.30 -16.24 -21.65
CA ILE A 763 -12.70 -16.74 -20.32
C ILE A 763 -14.23 -16.68 -20.13
N CYS A 764 -14.86 -15.54 -20.47
CA CYS A 764 -16.30 -15.39 -20.33
C CYS A 764 -17.06 -16.41 -21.20
N ASN A 765 -16.61 -16.59 -22.45
CA ASN A 765 -17.19 -17.57 -23.36
C ASN A 765 -17.02 -19.02 -22.86
N GLU A 766 -15.87 -19.35 -22.26
CA GLU A 766 -15.62 -20.66 -21.64
C GLU A 766 -16.55 -20.94 -20.45
N VAL A 767 -16.76 -19.94 -19.59
CA VAL A 767 -17.60 -20.05 -18.38
C VAL A 767 -19.10 -19.89 -18.68
N GLY A 768 -19.45 -19.42 -19.88
CA GLY A 768 -20.84 -19.17 -20.30
C GLY A 768 -21.40 -17.82 -19.85
N VAL A 769 -20.56 -16.87 -19.46
CA VAL A 769 -20.96 -15.52 -19.07
C VAL A 769 -20.95 -14.59 -20.29
N SER A 770 -21.95 -13.73 -20.44
CA SER A 770 -21.98 -12.77 -21.55
C SER A 770 -20.86 -11.73 -21.42
N VAL A 771 -20.31 -11.27 -22.54
CA VAL A 771 -19.20 -10.32 -22.55
C VAL A 771 -19.40 -9.25 -23.62
N ILE A 772 -19.25 -7.98 -23.28
CA ILE A 772 -19.33 -6.84 -24.20
C ILE A 772 -18.02 -6.06 -24.07
N SER A 773 -17.20 -6.00 -25.11
CA SER A 773 -15.91 -5.28 -25.05
C SER A 773 -16.14 -3.77 -25.00
N PHE A 774 -15.36 -3.06 -24.19
CA PHE A 774 -15.30 -1.61 -24.20
C PHE A 774 -13.91 -1.16 -24.63
N ASP A 775 -13.81 -0.61 -25.83
CA ASP A 775 -12.56 -0.08 -26.33
C ASP A 775 -12.43 1.42 -26.00
N THR A 776 -11.33 1.77 -25.34
CA THR A 776 -11.07 3.12 -24.82
C THR A 776 -10.23 3.97 -25.78
N ILE A 777 -9.84 3.43 -26.94
CA ILE A 777 -9.18 4.17 -28.03
C ILE A 777 -10.20 4.89 -28.94
N SER A 778 -9.70 5.73 -29.85
CA SER A 778 -10.56 6.42 -30.83
C SER A 778 -11.07 5.46 -31.93
N PRO A 779 -12.31 5.65 -32.44
CA PRO A 779 -12.84 4.84 -33.53
C PRO A 779 -11.97 4.85 -34.80
N CYS A 780 -11.29 5.96 -35.07
CA CYS A 780 -10.36 6.04 -36.19
C CYS A 780 -9.12 5.16 -35.99
N CYS A 781 -8.58 5.06 -34.77
CA CYS A 781 -7.49 4.11 -34.49
C CYS A 781 -7.98 2.65 -34.51
N LEU A 782 -9.13 2.35 -33.90
CA LEU A 782 -9.69 1.00 -33.94
C LEU A 782 -9.92 0.51 -35.37
N TRP A 783 -10.41 1.38 -36.26
CA TRP A 783 -10.57 1.03 -37.67
C TRP A 783 -9.24 0.69 -38.35
N VAL A 784 -8.19 1.44 -38.03
CA VAL A 784 -6.83 1.13 -38.50
C VAL A 784 -6.39 -0.25 -38.00
N TYR A 785 -6.63 -0.60 -36.73
CA TYR A 785 -6.34 -1.94 -36.20
C TYR A 785 -7.14 -3.04 -36.90
N LEU A 786 -8.44 -2.84 -37.16
CA LEU A 786 -9.26 -3.79 -37.90
C LEU A 786 -8.73 -4.05 -39.33
N CYS A 787 -7.98 -3.10 -39.90
CA CYS A 787 -7.34 -3.26 -41.20
C CYS A 787 -5.97 -3.97 -41.14
N PHE A 788 -5.35 -4.11 -39.96
CA PHE A 788 -4.00 -4.69 -39.82
C PHE A 788 -3.83 -6.05 -40.49
N PRO A 789 -4.73 -7.04 -40.36
CA PRO A 789 -4.55 -8.33 -41.00
C PRO A 789 -4.41 -8.22 -42.53
N LYS A 790 -5.18 -7.32 -43.16
CA LYS A 790 -5.12 -7.08 -44.61
C LYS A 790 -3.85 -6.34 -44.99
N LEU A 791 -3.47 -5.32 -44.22
CA LEU A 791 -2.26 -4.53 -44.45
C LEU A 791 -0.97 -5.35 -44.30
N ILE A 792 -0.94 -6.31 -43.36
CA ILE A 792 0.16 -7.27 -43.21
C ILE A 792 0.18 -8.22 -44.42
N GLN A 793 -0.98 -8.71 -44.85
CA GLN A 793 -1.09 -9.63 -45.97
C GLN A 793 -0.69 -8.99 -47.31
N SER A 794 -1.02 -7.71 -47.53
CA SER A 794 -0.65 -6.95 -48.73
C SER A 794 0.81 -6.46 -48.70
N GLY A 795 1.49 -6.52 -47.56
CA GLY A 795 2.85 -6.01 -47.38
C GLY A 795 2.91 -4.49 -47.18
N ASP A 796 1.79 -3.83 -46.87
CA ASP A 796 1.76 -2.40 -46.55
C ASP A 796 2.37 -2.10 -45.17
N ILE A 797 2.36 -3.09 -44.26
CA ILE A 797 3.10 -3.06 -43.00
C ILE A 797 3.88 -4.37 -42.81
N PRO A 798 5.17 -4.33 -42.40
CA PRO A 798 5.97 -3.15 -42.01
C PRO A 798 6.32 -2.24 -43.20
N PHE A 799 6.46 -0.93 -42.95
CA PHE A 799 6.73 0.04 -44.01
C PHE A 799 8.14 -0.12 -44.61
N GLU A 800 8.24 -0.22 -45.94
CA GLU A 800 9.52 -0.20 -46.64
C GLU A 800 9.98 1.23 -46.98
N GLY A 801 11.18 1.63 -46.52
CA GLY A 801 11.82 2.91 -46.81
C GLY A 801 11.64 4.00 -45.75
N ASN A 802 12.41 5.08 -45.86
CA ASN A 802 12.53 6.12 -44.82
C ASN A 802 11.61 7.33 -45.00
N ASP A 803 10.90 7.44 -46.13
CA ASP A 803 9.96 8.55 -46.33
C ASP A 803 8.69 8.30 -45.50
N LEU A 804 8.50 9.15 -44.48
CA LEU A 804 7.41 9.05 -43.51
C LEU A 804 6.15 9.79 -43.93
N ASP A 805 6.19 10.61 -45.00
CA ASP A 805 5.05 11.37 -45.49
C ASP A 805 4.32 10.67 -46.65
N VAL A 806 4.76 9.46 -47.03
CA VAL A 806 4.05 8.58 -47.98
C VAL A 806 2.67 8.21 -47.43
N LEU A 807 1.64 8.33 -48.26
CA LEU A 807 0.25 7.98 -47.96
C LEU A 807 0.03 6.45 -47.94
N ILE A 808 -0.89 6.00 -47.11
CA ILE A 808 -1.31 4.60 -47.01
C ILE A 808 -2.67 4.42 -47.70
N GLU A 809 -2.65 3.84 -48.90
CA GLU A 809 -3.84 3.71 -49.75
C GLU A 809 -4.77 2.56 -49.34
N ASN A 810 -4.29 1.60 -48.53
CA ASN A 810 -5.02 0.35 -48.24
C ASN A 810 -5.79 0.36 -46.90
N VAL A 811 -6.16 1.55 -46.40
CA VAL A 811 -7.09 1.72 -45.27
C VAL A 811 -8.43 2.25 -45.79
N PRO A 812 -9.47 1.41 -45.92
CA PRO A 812 -10.73 1.83 -46.52
C PRO A 812 -11.35 3.03 -45.78
N GLY A 813 -11.76 4.06 -46.52
CA GLY A 813 -12.29 5.31 -45.96
C GLY A 813 -11.22 6.28 -45.41
N MET A 814 -9.93 5.96 -45.54
CA MET A 814 -8.80 6.80 -45.14
C MET A 814 -7.63 6.79 -46.16
N GLU A 815 -7.90 6.40 -47.42
CA GLU A 815 -6.90 6.10 -48.45
C GLU A 815 -5.98 7.30 -48.77
N ASP A 816 -6.52 8.53 -48.73
CA ASP A 816 -5.78 9.77 -49.00
C ASP A 816 -5.42 10.56 -47.72
N LEU A 817 -5.61 9.96 -46.54
CA LEU A 817 -5.54 10.67 -45.26
C LEU A 817 -4.29 10.36 -44.46
N LEU A 818 -4.04 9.07 -44.23
CA LEU A 818 -3.00 8.60 -43.33
C LEU A 818 -1.66 8.52 -44.05
N ARG A 819 -0.64 9.13 -43.45
CA ARG A 819 0.76 8.93 -43.83
C ARG A 819 1.35 7.80 -43.00
N ARG A 820 2.48 7.25 -43.42
CA ARG A 820 3.26 6.30 -42.63
C ARG A 820 3.47 6.76 -41.19
N ARG A 821 3.86 8.03 -40.96
CA ARG A 821 4.03 8.59 -39.60
C ARG A 821 2.77 8.63 -38.74
N ASP A 822 1.59 8.62 -39.36
CA ASP A 822 0.30 8.69 -38.68
C ASP A 822 -0.15 7.31 -38.20
N PHE A 823 0.46 6.23 -38.74
CA PHE A 823 0.14 4.87 -38.36
C PHE A 823 0.63 4.54 -36.95
N PRO A 824 -0.16 3.77 -36.18
CA PRO A 824 0.33 3.13 -34.97
C PRO A 824 1.51 2.23 -35.37
N PHE A 825 2.65 2.41 -34.70
CA PHE A 825 3.85 1.57 -34.88
C PHE A 825 4.56 1.73 -36.24
N TYR A 826 4.59 2.94 -36.79
CA TYR A 826 5.26 3.25 -38.07
C TYR A 826 6.77 2.95 -38.18
N ARG A 827 7.42 2.53 -37.10
CA ARG A 827 8.84 2.11 -37.06
C ARG A 827 9.00 0.59 -36.96
N VAL A 828 7.92 -0.17 -37.01
CA VAL A 828 7.95 -1.63 -36.94
C VAL A 828 8.64 -2.19 -38.16
N THR A 829 9.61 -3.07 -37.92
CA THR A 829 10.34 -3.81 -38.96
C THR A 829 9.81 -5.23 -39.15
N ASN A 830 9.03 -5.74 -38.20
CA ASN A 830 8.39 -7.05 -38.27
C ASN A 830 7.16 -7.12 -37.35
N CYS A 831 5.96 -7.10 -37.94
CA CYS A 831 4.69 -7.19 -37.22
C CYS A 831 4.51 -8.51 -36.45
N ALA A 832 5.20 -9.58 -36.84
CA ALA A 832 5.11 -10.87 -36.15
C ALA A 832 5.88 -10.89 -34.82
N THR A 833 6.86 -10.00 -34.63
CA THR A 833 7.67 -9.91 -33.41
C THR A 833 7.42 -8.63 -32.62
N ASP A 834 6.79 -7.62 -33.22
CA ASP A 834 6.41 -6.39 -32.52
C ASP A 834 5.21 -6.65 -31.60
N LEU A 835 5.38 -6.40 -30.29
CA LEU A 835 4.33 -6.74 -29.34
C LEU A 835 3.07 -5.91 -29.53
N TYR A 836 3.18 -4.63 -29.84
CA TYR A 836 1.98 -3.82 -30.03
C TYR A 836 1.17 -4.26 -31.24
N CYS A 837 1.83 -4.60 -32.35
CA CYS A 837 1.18 -5.27 -33.46
C CYS A 837 0.49 -6.56 -32.99
N GLN A 838 1.15 -7.39 -32.18
CA GLN A 838 0.52 -8.60 -31.63
C GLN A 838 -0.68 -8.30 -30.72
N LEU A 839 -0.59 -7.29 -29.84
CA LEU A 839 -1.67 -6.89 -28.93
C LEU A 839 -2.87 -6.36 -29.70
N ALA A 840 -2.66 -5.45 -30.66
CA ALA A 840 -3.71 -4.96 -31.54
C ALA A 840 -4.36 -6.12 -32.32
N LEU A 841 -3.57 -7.08 -32.83
CA LEU A 841 -4.10 -8.27 -33.49
C LEU A 841 -4.93 -9.16 -32.56
N LYS A 842 -4.50 -9.35 -31.30
CA LYS A 842 -5.25 -10.15 -30.32
C LYS A 842 -6.56 -9.46 -29.90
N GLU A 843 -6.51 -8.14 -29.69
CA GLU A 843 -7.67 -7.30 -29.41
C GLU A 843 -8.72 -7.43 -30.53
N ILE A 844 -8.35 -7.15 -31.78
CA ILE A 844 -9.31 -7.23 -32.90
C ILE A 844 -9.81 -8.65 -33.17
N GLN A 845 -9.02 -9.67 -32.85
CA GLN A 845 -9.46 -11.07 -32.95
C GLN A 845 -10.52 -11.40 -31.90
N SER A 846 -10.47 -10.77 -30.73
CA SER A 846 -11.45 -10.99 -29.65
C SER A 846 -12.78 -10.28 -29.89
N ILE A 847 -12.78 -9.13 -30.59
CA ILE A 847 -13.99 -8.32 -30.80
C ILE A 847 -15.15 -9.14 -31.43
N PRO A 848 -14.97 -9.91 -32.51
CA PRO A 848 -16.05 -10.73 -33.08
C PRO A 848 -16.58 -11.85 -32.16
N ARG A 849 -15.81 -12.21 -31.12
CA ARG A 849 -16.20 -13.21 -30.11
C ARG A 849 -16.94 -12.57 -28.92
N SER A 850 -16.99 -11.25 -28.85
CA SER A 850 -17.81 -10.52 -27.88
C SER A 850 -19.27 -10.41 -28.34
N HIS A 851 -20.19 -10.21 -27.40
CA HIS A 851 -21.60 -9.98 -27.68
C HIS A 851 -21.90 -8.55 -28.16
N GLY A 852 -20.93 -7.64 -28.07
CA GLY A 852 -21.03 -6.28 -28.56
C GLY A 852 -19.77 -5.46 -28.24
N LEU A 853 -19.67 -4.30 -28.87
CA LEU A 853 -18.56 -3.36 -28.73
C LEU A 853 -19.06 -1.99 -28.29
N ILE A 854 -18.53 -1.44 -27.21
CA ILE A 854 -18.80 -0.09 -26.74
C ILE A 854 -17.66 0.82 -27.19
N LEU A 855 -17.99 1.99 -27.73
CA LEU A 855 -17.03 3.05 -28.06
C LEU A 855 -17.50 4.37 -27.45
N ASN A 856 -16.59 5.10 -26.79
CA ASN A 856 -16.85 6.45 -26.29
C ASN A 856 -16.86 7.47 -27.44
N THR A 857 -17.87 7.43 -28.31
CA THR A 857 -18.05 8.32 -29.47
C THR A 857 -19.54 8.53 -29.78
N PHE A 858 -19.87 9.30 -30.82
CA PHE A 858 -21.22 9.49 -31.35
C PHE A 858 -21.23 9.55 -32.88
N ASP A 859 -22.39 9.25 -33.48
CA ASP A 859 -22.50 9.09 -34.94
C ASP A 859 -22.15 10.35 -35.74
N ASP A 860 -22.45 11.56 -35.23
CA ASP A 860 -22.11 12.80 -35.94
C ASP A 860 -20.60 13.12 -35.96
N LEU A 861 -19.80 12.46 -35.13
CA LEU A 861 -18.34 12.59 -35.12
C LEU A 861 -17.67 11.59 -36.05
N ASP A 862 -18.08 10.32 -35.95
CA ASP A 862 -17.37 9.17 -36.57
C ASP A 862 -18.27 8.31 -37.48
N GLY A 863 -19.47 8.78 -37.86
CA GLY A 863 -20.48 7.99 -38.58
C GLY A 863 -20.00 7.15 -39.77
N PRO A 864 -19.18 7.70 -40.70
CA PRO A 864 -18.59 6.91 -41.78
C PRO A 864 -17.73 5.74 -41.28
N LEU A 865 -16.88 5.98 -40.28
CA LEU A 865 -16.02 4.95 -39.67
C LEU A 865 -16.84 3.96 -38.84
N LEU A 866 -17.82 4.42 -38.09
CA LEU A 866 -18.74 3.57 -37.34
C LEU A 866 -19.51 2.63 -38.27
N SER A 867 -19.85 3.07 -39.48
CA SER A 867 -20.48 2.21 -40.49
C SER A 867 -19.55 1.08 -40.94
N LEU A 868 -18.26 1.38 -41.12
CA LEU A 868 -17.22 0.39 -41.44
C LEU A 868 -16.97 -0.56 -40.27
N ILE A 869 -16.85 -0.05 -39.05
CA ILE A 869 -16.71 -0.86 -37.82
C ILE A 869 -17.93 -1.77 -37.64
N ARG A 870 -19.15 -1.26 -37.83
CA ARG A 870 -20.40 -2.04 -37.75
C ARG A 870 -20.49 -3.15 -38.79
N SER A 871 -19.79 -3.04 -39.93
CA SER A 871 -19.71 -4.15 -40.88
C SER A 871 -18.86 -5.33 -40.38
N HIS A 872 -17.97 -5.09 -39.41
CA HIS A 872 -17.14 -6.11 -38.75
C HIS A 872 -17.76 -6.56 -37.42
N CYS A 873 -18.31 -5.62 -36.65
CA CYS A 873 -18.99 -5.85 -35.38
C CYS A 873 -20.38 -5.20 -35.41
N PRO A 874 -21.43 -5.91 -35.89
CA PRO A 874 -22.77 -5.34 -36.06
C PRO A 874 -23.33 -4.70 -34.79
N GLN A 875 -23.01 -5.28 -33.63
CA GLN A 875 -23.47 -4.82 -32.33
C GLN A 875 -22.51 -3.80 -31.70
N THR A 876 -22.28 -2.68 -32.40
CA THR A 876 -21.42 -1.57 -31.91
C THR A 876 -22.27 -0.42 -31.35
N TYR A 877 -22.03 -0.06 -30.09
CA TYR A 877 -22.68 1.03 -29.37
C TYR A 877 -21.75 2.25 -29.26
N ALA A 878 -22.13 3.35 -29.92
CA ALA A 878 -21.45 4.64 -29.80
C ALA A 878 -22.04 5.40 -28.60
N VAL A 879 -21.46 5.21 -27.41
CA VAL A 879 -21.95 5.69 -26.11
C VAL A 879 -21.04 6.80 -25.58
N GLY A 880 -20.92 7.91 -26.31
CA GLY A 880 -20.09 9.03 -25.90
C GLY A 880 -20.63 10.39 -26.36
N PRO A 881 -20.06 11.52 -25.88
CA PRO A 881 -19.06 11.60 -24.82
C PRO A 881 -19.62 11.20 -23.45
N LEU A 882 -18.99 10.23 -22.77
CA LEU A 882 -19.49 9.67 -21.50
C LEU A 882 -19.64 10.73 -20.39
N HIS A 883 -18.63 11.58 -20.20
CA HIS A 883 -18.68 12.67 -19.21
C HIS A 883 -19.82 13.67 -19.47
N LEU A 884 -20.11 13.98 -20.74
CA LEU A 884 -21.21 14.88 -21.09
C LEU A 884 -22.56 14.21 -20.88
N GLN A 885 -22.68 12.94 -21.26
CA GLN A 885 -23.91 12.16 -21.08
C GLN A 885 -24.29 12.03 -19.59
N LEU A 886 -23.30 11.88 -18.71
CA LEU A 886 -23.49 11.92 -17.25
C LEU A 886 -23.99 13.28 -16.78
N LYS A 887 -23.30 14.36 -17.15
CA LYS A 887 -23.67 15.73 -16.77
C LYS A 887 -25.12 16.05 -17.18
N THR A 888 -25.51 15.67 -18.39
CA THR A 888 -26.88 15.86 -18.89
C THR A 888 -27.92 15.07 -18.08
N ARG A 889 -27.63 13.83 -17.67
CA ARG A 889 -28.56 12.98 -16.91
C ARG A 889 -28.65 13.33 -15.42
N LEU A 890 -27.62 13.97 -14.84
CA LEU A 890 -27.57 14.34 -13.42
C LEU A 890 -28.25 15.69 -13.08
N ALA A 891 -28.74 16.43 -14.07
CA ALA A 891 -29.49 17.69 -13.90
C ALA A 891 -28.85 18.70 -12.91
N ASP A 892 -27.52 18.87 -12.97
CA ASP A 892 -26.70 19.80 -12.18
C ASP A 892 -26.77 19.68 -10.63
N LYS A 893 -27.46 18.68 -10.06
CA LYS A 893 -27.74 18.64 -8.61
C LYS A 893 -26.70 17.94 -7.75
N THR A 894 -25.73 17.25 -8.34
CA THR A 894 -24.63 16.60 -7.62
C THR A 894 -23.34 16.77 -8.40
N MET A 895 -22.38 17.50 -7.84
CA MET A 895 -20.99 17.49 -8.32
C MET A 895 -20.50 16.04 -8.32
N SER A 896 -20.18 15.50 -9.50
CA SER A 896 -19.48 14.21 -9.63
C SER A 896 -18.16 14.32 -8.85
N SER A 897 -17.89 13.33 -8.00
CA SER A 897 -16.61 13.19 -7.31
C SER A 897 -15.49 13.03 -8.34
N SER A 898 -14.31 13.61 -8.10
CA SER A 898 -13.16 13.37 -8.98
C SER A 898 -12.84 11.88 -9.04
N ASN A 899 -12.75 11.35 -10.26
CA ASN A 899 -12.32 9.98 -10.56
C ASN A 899 -10.80 9.90 -10.83
N SER A 900 -10.04 10.94 -10.43
CA SER A 900 -8.60 10.96 -10.65
C SER A 900 -7.87 10.02 -9.68
N LEU A 901 -6.92 9.25 -10.25
CA LEU A 901 -5.91 8.47 -9.53
C LEU A 901 -4.77 9.34 -8.97
N TRP A 902 -4.70 10.61 -9.40
CA TRP A 902 -3.71 11.58 -8.99
C TRP A 902 -4.37 12.64 -8.10
N GLU A 903 -3.64 13.15 -7.12
CA GLU A 903 -4.14 14.23 -6.27
C GLU A 903 -4.31 15.52 -7.10
N GLU A 904 -5.55 15.98 -7.25
CA GLU A 904 -5.85 17.18 -8.05
C GLU A 904 -5.45 18.46 -7.31
N ASP A 905 -4.56 19.23 -7.92
CA ASP A 905 -4.21 20.57 -7.46
C ASP A 905 -5.25 21.60 -7.95
N HIS A 906 -6.19 21.90 -7.06
CA HIS A 906 -7.22 22.91 -7.30
C HIS A 906 -6.72 24.36 -7.26
N SER A 907 -5.47 24.64 -6.88
CA SER A 907 -4.89 26.00 -6.91
C SER A 907 -4.84 26.57 -8.33
N SER A 908 -4.72 25.69 -9.34
CA SER A 908 -4.81 26.05 -10.75
C SER A 908 -6.10 26.81 -11.10
N ILE A 909 -7.23 26.47 -10.47
CA ILE A 909 -8.51 27.16 -10.70
C ILE A 909 -8.45 28.60 -10.19
N GLN A 910 -7.88 28.83 -9.00
CA GLN A 910 -7.73 30.17 -8.44
C GLN A 910 -6.80 31.03 -9.30
N TRP A 911 -5.73 30.45 -9.85
CA TRP A 911 -4.85 31.16 -10.77
C TRP A 911 -5.58 31.51 -12.08
N LEU A 912 -6.42 30.59 -12.59
CA LEU A 912 -7.22 30.81 -13.80
C LEU A 912 -8.31 31.88 -13.62
N ASP A 913 -8.91 32.00 -12.43
CA ASP A 913 -9.91 33.03 -12.11
C ASP A 913 -9.34 34.46 -12.31
N ALA A 914 -8.03 34.63 -12.15
CA ALA A 914 -7.34 35.90 -12.33
C ALA A 914 -6.96 36.20 -13.80
N GLN A 915 -7.18 35.25 -14.73
CA GLN A 915 -6.74 35.39 -16.12
C GLN A 915 -7.87 35.89 -17.05
N PRO A 916 -7.55 36.67 -18.09
CA PRO A 916 -8.53 37.05 -19.11
C PRO A 916 -9.14 35.84 -19.83
N ILE A 917 -10.37 36.01 -20.32
CA ILE A 917 -11.10 34.99 -21.10
C ILE A 917 -10.28 34.55 -22.32
N GLU A 918 -10.22 33.23 -22.53
CA GLU A 918 -9.52 32.58 -23.65
C GLU A 918 -8.07 33.04 -23.85
N SER A 919 -7.37 33.39 -22.76
CA SER A 919 -6.00 33.90 -22.79
C SER A 919 -4.92 32.89 -22.39
N VAL A 920 -5.34 31.72 -21.89
CA VAL A 920 -4.45 30.68 -21.36
C VAL A 920 -4.48 29.44 -22.26
N ILE A 921 -3.32 28.85 -22.55
CA ILE A 921 -3.22 27.50 -23.10
C ILE A 921 -3.00 26.49 -21.96
N TYR A 922 -3.84 25.46 -21.90
CA TYR A 922 -3.64 24.33 -20.99
C TYR A 922 -2.68 23.33 -21.62
N VAL A 923 -1.72 22.79 -20.87
CA VAL A 923 -0.69 21.86 -21.35
C VAL A 923 -0.71 20.60 -20.49
N SER A 924 -1.04 19.45 -21.07
CA SER A 924 -1.03 18.15 -20.38
C SER A 924 -0.75 16.99 -21.35
N PHE A 925 0.26 16.20 -21.03
CA PHE A 925 0.66 15.00 -21.79
C PHE A 925 0.12 13.69 -21.18
N GLY A 926 -0.85 13.78 -20.26
CA GLY A 926 -1.52 12.61 -19.69
C GLY A 926 -0.70 11.89 -18.62
N SER A 927 -1.07 10.64 -18.35
CA SER A 927 -0.55 9.88 -17.19
C SER A 927 0.62 8.95 -17.49
N LEU A 928 1.02 8.81 -18.75
CA LEU A 928 2.04 7.85 -19.19
C LEU A 928 3.16 8.48 -20.04
N ALA A 929 2.93 9.64 -20.65
CA ALA A 929 3.93 10.25 -21.51
C ALA A 929 5.14 10.71 -20.69
N THR A 930 6.34 10.43 -21.20
CA THR A 930 7.61 10.93 -20.65
C THR A 930 8.39 11.68 -21.73
N LEU A 931 8.95 12.83 -21.33
CA LEU A 931 9.74 13.72 -22.18
C LEU A 931 11.19 13.72 -21.70
N THR A 932 12.12 13.87 -22.63
CA THR A 932 13.53 14.15 -22.34
C THR A 932 13.68 15.56 -21.79
N LYS A 933 14.78 15.83 -21.07
CA LYS A 933 15.10 17.18 -20.57
C LYS A 933 15.12 18.20 -21.71
N LYS A 934 15.63 17.81 -22.88
CA LYS A 934 15.66 18.63 -24.08
C LYS A 934 14.25 19.00 -24.56
N GLU A 935 13.35 18.03 -24.67
CA GLU A 935 11.97 18.28 -25.11
C GLU A 935 11.23 19.22 -24.14
N ILE A 936 11.40 19.03 -22.82
CA ILE A 936 10.83 19.94 -21.81
C ILE A 936 11.34 21.37 -22.00
N LEU A 937 12.64 21.55 -22.24
CA LEU A 937 13.22 22.87 -22.50
C LEU A 937 12.68 23.50 -23.79
N GLU A 938 12.54 22.72 -24.87
CA GLU A 938 11.97 23.21 -26.13
C GLU A 938 10.50 23.63 -25.96
N PHE A 939 9.68 22.83 -25.26
CA PHE A 939 8.31 23.20 -24.90
C PHE A 939 8.26 24.46 -24.04
N TRP A 940 9.08 24.53 -22.98
CA TRP A 940 9.14 25.69 -22.10
C TRP A 940 9.48 26.96 -22.87
N HIS A 941 10.58 26.95 -23.63
CA HIS A 941 10.99 28.11 -24.41
C HIS A 941 9.98 28.47 -25.49
N GLY A 942 9.39 27.49 -26.17
CA GLY A 942 8.35 27.74 -27.16
C GLY A 942 7.11 28.41 -26.57
N LEU A 943 6.64 27.92 -25.42
CA LEU A 943 5.53 28.49 -24.67
C LEU A 943 5.84 29.91 -24.18
N VAL A 944 6.99 30.12 -23.54
CA VAL A 944 7.42 31.44 -23.04
C VAL A 944 7.56 32.45 -24.19
N ASN A 945 8.20 32.05 -25.29
CA ASN A 945 8.43 32.90 -26.46
C ASN A 945 7.16 33.17 -27.28
N SER A 946 6.10 32.40 -27.09
CA SER A 946 4.80 32.67 -27.70
C SER A 946 4.18 33.96 -27.15
N GLY A 947 4.50 34.32 -25.91
CA GLY A 947 3.87 35.43 -25.19
C GLY A 947 2.49 35.12 -24.63
N ILE A 948 1.96 33.90 -24.88
CA ILE A 948 0.66 33.43 -24.38
C ILE A 948 0.83 32.86 -22.98
N ARG A 949 -0.17 33.04 -22.11
CA ARG A 949 -0.16 32.46 -20.77
C ARG A 949 -0.41 30.97 -20.83
N PHE A 950 0.18 30.19 -19.94
CA PHE A 950 -0.03 28.74 -19.95
C PHE A 950 -0.12 28.13 -18.55
N LEU A 951 -0.98 27.13 -18.42
CA LEU A 951 -1.08 26.24 -17.28
C LEU A 951 -0.52 24.88 -17.70
N TRP A 952 0.54 24.40 -17.06
CA TRP A 952 1.18 23.14 -17.42
C TRP A 952 1.11 22.14 -16.27
N VAL A 953 0.53 20.97 -16.55
CA VAL A 953 0.66 19.77 -15.72
C VAL A 953 2.08 19.18 -15.87
N MET A 954 2.94 19.41 -14.88
CA MET A 954 4.28 18.82 -14.79
C MET A 954 4.33 17.82 -13.64
N ARG A 955 3.81 16.63 -13.93
CA ARG A 955 3.90 15.43 -13.07
C ARG A 955 5.36 15.07 -12.78
N SER A 956 5.65 14.59 -11.57
CA SER A 956 7.04 14.38 -11.09
C SER A 956 7.88 13.42 -11.94
N ASP A 957 7.21 12.56 -12.70
CA ASP A 957 7.78 11.54 -13.59
C ASP A 957 7.57 11.87 -15.09
N LEU A 958 7.20 13.12 -15.43
CA LEU A 958 7.16 13.58 -16.82
C LEU A 958 8.55 13.55 -17.45
N LEU A 959 9.62 13.71 -16.66
CA LEU A 959 11.00 13.70 -17.12
C LEU A 959 11.53 12.25 -17.17
N ARG A 960 11.97 11.80 -18.35
CA ARG A 960 12.36 10.40 -18.62
C ARG A 960 13.64 9.97 -17.91
N GLU A 961 14.58 10.89 -17.72
CA GLU A 961 15.96 10.57 -17.32
C GLU A 961 16.20 10.77 -15.81
N GLU A 962 15.41 11.62 -15.14
CA GLU A 962 15.57 12.03 -13.73
C GLU A 962 14.22 12.48 -13.15
N LYS A 963 14.06 12.56 -11.82
CA LYS A 963 12.93 13.29 -11.23
C LYS A 963 13.17 14.80 -11.34
N PHE A 964 12.11 15.59 -11.55
CA PHE A 964 12.23 17.04 -11.47
C PHE A 964 12.82 17.45 -10.11
N SER A 965 14.02 18.04 -10.11
CA SER A 965 14.51 18.69 -8.90
C SER A 965 13.68 19.96 -8.67
N HIS A 966 13.34 20.24 -7.40
CA HIS A 966 12.63 21.48 -7.05
C HIS A 966 13.40 22.72 -7.55
N GLN A 967 14.73 22.61 -7.61
CA GLN A 967 15.60 23.64 -8.17
C GLN A 967 15.40 23.81 -9.69
N PHE A 968 15.30 22.72 -10.47
CA PHE A 968 15.07 22.79 -11.91
C PHE A 968 13.70 23.40 -12.25
N VAL A 969 12.64 23.05 -11.53
CA VAL A 969 11.30 23.64 -11.74
C VAL A 969 11.31 25.12 -11.36
N LYS A 970 12.00 25.48 -10.27
CA LYS A 970 12.15 26.88 -9.84
C LYS A 970 12.97 27.70 -10.84
N GLU A 971 14.07 27.16 -11.35
CA GLU A 971 14.90 27.80 -12.39
C GLU A 971 14.16 27.95 -13.71
N LEU A 972 13.31 26.98 -14.08
CA LEU A 972 12.44 27.09 -15.24
C LEU A 972 11.46 28.25 -15.07
N THR A 973 10.81 28.33 -13.90
CA THR A 973 9.70 29.27 -13.62
C THR A 973 10.13 30.69 -13.25
N ASP A 974 11.40 30.90 -12.90
CA ASP A 974 11.93 32.19 -12.47
C ASP A 974 11.64 33.30 -13.50
N GLY A 975 11.00 34.38 -13.05
CA GLY A 975 10.58 35.50 -13.91
C GLY A 975 9.39 35.25 -14.84
N CYS A 976 8.68 34.11 -14.74
CA CYS A 976 7.50 33.78 -15.55
C CYS A 976 6.20 33.62 -14.74
N GLU A 977 6.22 33.91 -13.44
CA GLU A 977 5.18 33.61 -12.45
C GLU A 977 3.79 34.18 -12.78
N GLU A 978 3.71 35.33 -13.46
CA GLU A 978 2.43 35.94 -13.89
C GLU A 978 1.86 35.35 -15.20
N ARG A 979 2.67 34.59 -15.96
CA ARG A 979 2.29 34.05 -17.28
C ARG A 979 2.30 32.52 -17.36
N ALA A 980 3.00 31.86 -16.44
CA ALA A 980 3.10 30.41 -16.38
C ALA A 980 2.67 29.93 -15.01
N TYR A 981 1.80 28.93 -14.97
CA TYR A 981 1.44 28.22 -13.74
C TYR A 981 1.69 26.73 -13.91
N ILE A 982 2.35 26.11 -12.95
CA ILE A 982 2.70 24.70 -12.98
C ILE A 982 2.01 24.00 -11.83
N VAL A 983 1.39 22.86 -12.12
CA VAL A 983 0.82 21.96 -11.12
C VAL A 983 1.28 20.54 -11.37
N SER A 984 1.36 19.72 -10.34
CA SER A 984 1.69 18.29 -10.46
C SER A 984 0.60 17.51 -11.19
N TRP A 985 -0.67 17.86 -10.91
CA TRP A 985 -1.84 17.31 -11.57
C TRP A 985 -3.02 18.28 -11.47
N ALA A 986 -3.75 18.51 -12.56
CA ALA A 986 -4.85 19.47 -12.60
C ALA A 986 -6.22 18.77 -12.63
N PRO A 987 -7.28 19.38 -12.05
CA PRO A 987 -8.66 18.94 -12.24
C PRO A 987 -9.10 19.21 -13.69
N GLN A 988 -8.70 18.36 -14.63
CA GLN A 988 -8.71 18.65 -16.07
C GLN A 988 -10.07 19.08 -16.60
N GLU A 989 -11.17 18.40 -16.23
CA GLU A 989 -12.51 18.80 -16.67
C GLU A 989 -12.85 20.23 -16.23
N LYS A 990 -12.50 20.59 -14.98
CA LYS A 990 -12.73 21.96 -14.46
C LYS A 990 -11.87 22.97 -15.21
N VAL A 991 -10.59 22.64 -15.44
CA VAL A 991 -9.67 23.50 -16.20
C VAL A 991 -10.19 23.71 -17.62
N LEU A 992 -10.53 22.64 -18.36
CA LEU A 992 -11.04 22.74 -19.73
C LEU A 992 -12.37 23.51 -19.77
N SER A 993 -13.25 23.37 -18.78
CA SER A 993 -14.48 24.16 -18.71
C SER A 993 -14.26 25.64 -18.35
N HIS A 994 -13.07 26.01 -17.85
CA HIS A 994 -12.80 27.35 -17.35
C HIS A 994 -12.78 28.39 -18.50
N PRO A 995 -13.42 29.58 -18.33
CA PRO A 995 -13.47 30.61 -19.36
C PRO A 995 -12.10 31.15 -19.80
N ALA A 996 -11.10 31.15 -18.92
CA ALA A 996 -9.75 31.60 -19.23
C ALA A 996 -8.99 30.70 -20.21
N ILE A 997 -9.33 29.41 -20.31
CA ILE A 997 -8.67 28.49 -21.24
C ILE A 997 -9.13 28.79 -22.66
N GLY A 998 -8.20 29.11 -23.55
CA GLY A 998 -8.45 29.35 -24.98
C GLY A 998 -8.03 28.20 -25.89
N GLY A 999 -7.19 27.29 -25.41
CA GLY A 999 -6.71 26.14 -26.18
C GLY A 999 -6.02 25.08 -25.32
N PHE A 1000 -5.79 23.90 -25.90
CA PHE A 1000 -5.24 22.74 -25.21
C PHE A 1000 -4.07 22.12 -26.00
N LEU A 1001 -2.86 22.13 -25.42
CA LEU A 1001 -1.72 21.36 -25.92
C LEU A 1001 -1.69 19.99 -25.24
N THR A 1002 -1.79 18.94 -26.04
CA THR A 1002 -1.96 17.57 -25.54
C THR A 1002 -1.29 16.53 -26.42
N HIS A 1003 -1.15 15.34 -25.87
CA HIS A 1003 -0.72 14.12 -26.58
C HIS A 1003 -1.85 13.46 -27.38
N SER A 1004 -3.06 14.04 -27.44
CA SER A 1004 -4.20 13.54 -28.21
C SER A 1004 -4.80 12.21 -27.74
N GLY A 1005 -4.75 11.93 -26.42
CA GLY A 1005 -5.51 10.82 -25.85
C GLY A 1005 -7.02 10.98 -26.07
N TRP A 1006 -7.74 9.87 -26.27
CA TRP A 1006 -9.12 9.91 -26.75
C TRP A 1006 -10.09 10.61 -25.79
N ASN A 1007 -10.09 10.26 -24.49
CA ASN A 1007 -10.98 10.89 -23.52
C ASN A 1007 -10.72 12.41 -23.39
N SER A 1008 -9.45 12.83 -23.38
CA SER A 1008 -9.07 14.24 -23.35
C SER A 1008 -9.47 14.99 -24.63
N THR A 1009 -9.47 14.31 -25.78
CA THR A 1009 -9.96 14.86 -27.05
C THR A 1009 -11.47 15.10 -26.99
N MET A 1010 -12.23 14.16 -26.44
CA MET A 1010 -13.67 14.30 -26.23
C MET A 1010 -14.00 15.44 -25.26
N GLU A 1011 -13.28 15.57 -24.14
CA GLU A 1011 -13.42 16.68 -23.20
C GLU A 1011 -13.15 18.04 -23.89
N SER A 1012 -12.09 18.11 -24.71
CA SER A 1012 -11.76 19.33 -25.47
C SER A 1012 -12.84 19.71 -26.48
N ILE A 1013 -13.43 18.73 -27.18
CA ILE A 1013 -14.56 18.95 -28.09
C ILE A 1013 -15.76 19.49 -27.31
N VAL A 1014 -16.12 18.85 -26.19
CA VAL A 1014 -17.28 19.24 -25.37
C VAL A 1014 -17.12 20.64 -24.81
N GLU A 1015 -15.95 20.96 -24.24
CA GLU A 1015 -15.62 22.26 -23.65
C GLU A 1015 -15.16 23.31 -24.68
N LYS A 1016 -15.25 22.97 -25.97
CA LYS A 1016 -15.02 23.88 -27.11
C LYS A 1016 -13.61 24.47 -27.15
N LYS A 1017 -12.60 23.67 -26.84
CA LYS A 1017 -11.19 24.08 -26.82
C LYS A 1017 -10.47 23.53 -28.06
N PRO A 1018 -9.95 24.39 -28.95
CA PRO A 1018 -9.03 23.99 -30.00
C PRO A 1018 -7.76 23.35 -29.46
N MET A 1019 -7.14 22.46 -30.23
CA MET A 1019 -6.04 21.62 -29.73
C MET A 1019 -4.73 21.79 -30.52
N ILE A 1020 -3.59 21.70 -29.83
CA ILE A 1020 -2.30 21.37 -30.43
C ILE A 1020 -1.98 19.93 -30.03
N CYS A 1021 -1.72 19.09 -31.02
CA CYS A 1021 -1.55 17.67 -30.85
C CYS A 1021 -0.08 17.28 -31.04
N TRP A 1022 0.57 16.80 -29.99
CA TRP A 1022 1.90 16.18 -30.05
C TRP A 1022 1.80 14.71 -29.66
N ALA A 1023 1.41 13.89 -30.64
CA ALA A 1023 1.19 12.46 -30.44
C ALA A 1023 2.50 11.74 -30.10
N VAL A 1024 2.52 11.06 -28.95
CA VAL A 1024 3.74 10.41 -28.45
C VAL A 1024 3.77 8.95 -28.91
N TYR A 1025 2.72 8.17 -28.64
CA TYR A 1025 2.68 6.72 -28.95
C TYR A 1025 1.29 6.23 -29.41
N VAL A 1026 1.26 5.01 -29.97
CA VAL A 1026 0.04 4.19 -30.20
C VAL A 1026 -1.05 4.91 -31.01
N ASP A 1027 -2.25 5.09 -30.43
CA ASP A 1027 -3.50 5.55 -31.02
C ASP A 1027 -3.56 7.06 -31.26
N GLN A 1028 -2.69 7.78 -30.57
CA GLN A 1028 -2.63 9.24 -30.56
C GLN A 1028 -2.29 9.82 -31.93
N ARG A 1029 -1.53 9.09 -32.76
CA ARG A 1029 -1.07 9.57 -34.08
C ARG A 1029 -2.22 9.69 -35.07
N VAL A 1030 -3.04 8.64 -35.16
CA VAL A 1030 -4.27 8.63 -35.96
C VAL A 1030 -5.23 9.70 -35.44
N THR A 1031 -5.39 9.78 -34.11
CA THR A 1031 -6.26 10.79 -33.48
C THR A 1031 -5.79 12.22 -33.78
N SER A 1032 -4.49 12.50 -33.68
CA SER A 1032 -3.89 13.80 -34.04
C SER A 1032 -4.17 14.17 -35.50
N ARG A 1033 -4.00 13.20 -36.41
CA ARG A 1033 -4.30 13.40 -37.84
C ARG A 1033 -5.77 13.75 -38.06
N PHE A 1034 -6.69 13.09 -37.37
CA PHE A 1034 -8.12 13.41 -37.42
C PHE A 1034 -8.44 14.81 -36.87
N VAL A 1035 -7.83 15.19 -35.75
CA VAL A 1035 -7.96 16.54 -35.17
C VAL A 1035 -7.55 17.62 -36.17
N GLY A 1036 -6.42 17.44 -36.85
CA GLY A 1036 -5.88 18.39 -37.81
C GLY A 1036 -6.56 18.38 -39.18
N GLU A 1037 -6.93 17.20 -39.69
CA GLU A 1037 -7.35 17.04 -41.08
C GLU A 1037 -8.82 16.75 -41.32
N VAL A 1038 -9.48 16.07 -40.39
CA VAL A 1038 -10.88 15.65 -40.57
C VAL A 1038 -11.81 16.58 -39.80
N TRP A 1039 -11.60 16.67 -38.49
CA TRP A 1039 -12.40 17.51 -37.60
C TRP A 1039 -12.06 18.99 -37.72
N LYS A 1040 -10.84 19.31 -38.19
CA LYS A 1040 -10.32 20.68 -38.35
C LYS A 1040 -10.45 21.52 -37.06
N ILE A 1041 -10.20 20.89 -35.91
CA ILE A 1041 -10.30 21.52 -34.57
C ILE A 1041 -8.94 21.79 -33.93
N GLY A 1042 -7.84 21.38 -34.57
CA GLY A 1042 -6.52 21.57 -34.01
C GLY A 1042 -5.39 21.54 -35.03
N LEU A 1043 -4.17 21.54 -34.50
CA LEU A 1043 -2.92 21.53 -35.26
C LEU A 1043 -2.10 20.28 -34.87
N ASP A 1044 -1.63 19.54 -35.87
CA ASP A 1044 -0.77 18.36 -35.69
C ASP A 1044 0.71 18.77 -35.68
N MET A 1045 1.40 18.55 -34.55
CA MET A 1045 2.83 18.82 -34.38
C MET A 1045 3.72 17.78 -35.09
N LYS A 1046 3.15 16.65 -35.51
CA LYS A 1046 3.89 15.53 -36.09
C LYS A 1046 4.97 15.03 -35.11
N ASP A 1047 6.23 14.95 -35.55
CA ASP A 1047 7.41 14.58 -34.78
C ASP A 1047 8.30 15.79 -34.42
N ILE A 1048 7.79 17.01 -34.57
CA ILE A 1048 8.55 18.24 -34.37
C ILE A 1048 8.47 18.68 -32.90
N CYS A 1049 9.62 18.79 -32.24
CA CYS A 1049 9.76 19.34 -30.88
C CYS A 1049 10.92 20.34 -30.84
N ASP A 1050 10.70 21.50 -31.45
CA ASP A 1050 11.59 22.66 -31.36
C ASP A 1050 10.82 23.92 -30.95
N ARG A 1051 11.49 24.80 -30.19
CA ARG A 1051 10.87 26.00 -29.60
C ARG A 1051 10.23 26.93 -30.60
N ASP A 1052 10.75 27.05 -31.81
CA ASP A 1052 10.24 28.00 -32.81
C ASP A 1052 8.95 27.47 -33.45
N SER A 1053 8.91 26.17 -33.74
CA SER A 1053 7.69 25.48 -34.16
C SER A 1053 6.63 25.52 -33.07
N ILE A 1054 6.97 25.22 -31.81
CA ILE A 1054 6.04 25.28 -30.68
C ILE A 1054 5.48 26.70 -30.52
N LYS A 1055 6.36 27.72 -30.50
CA LYS A 1055 5.96 29.13 -30.45
C LYS A 1055 4.99 29.49 -31.57
N LYS A 1056 5.31 29.08 -32.81
CA LYS A 1056 4.48 29.35 -33.98
C LYS A 1056 3.11 28.66 -33.85
N MET A 1057 3.07 27.40 -33.44
CA MET A 1057 1.82 26.65 -33.31
C MET A 1057 0.94 27.19 -32.18
N VAL A 1058 1.52 27.60 -31.05
CA VAL A 1058 0.77 28.28 -29.98
C VAL A 1058 0.16 29.58 -30.48
N LYS A 1059 0.91 30.39 -31.25
CA LYS A 1059 0.37 31.60 -31.88
C LYS A 1059 -0.68 31.29 -32.94
N ASP A 1060 -0.47 30.25 -33.75
CA ASP A 1060 -1.41 29.86 -34.78
C ASP A 1060 -2.73 29.37 -34.17
N LEU A 1061 -2.70 28.64 -33.06
CA LEU A 1061 -3.88 28.20 -32.34
C LEU A 1061 -4.62 29.38 -31.68
N MET A 1062 -3.88 30.20 -30.93
CA MET A 1062 -4.47 31.20 -30.01
C MET A 1062 -4.73 32.56 -30.68
N VAL A 1063 -4.13 32.82 -31.84
CA VAL A 1063 -4.21 34.12 -32.53
C VAL A 1063 -4.53 33.95 -34.01
N THR A 1064 -3.67 33.32 -34.81
CA THR A 1064 -3.78 33.35 -36.29
C THR A 1064 -5.02 32.62 -36.81
N ASN A 1065 -5.28 31.40 -36.32
CA ASN A 1065 -6.36 30.53 -36.78
C ASN A 1065 -7.49 30.41 -35.76
N LYS A 1066 -7.48 31.23 -34.70
CA LYS A 1066 -8.39 31.13 -33.55
C LYS A 1066 -9.85 30.99 -34.00
N ASP A 1067 -10.35 31.92 -34.81
CA ASP A 1067 -11.76 31.95 -35.22
C ASP A 1067 -12.16 30.72 -36.05
N LYS A 1068 -11.27 30.27 -36.95
CA LYS A 1068 -11.52 29.12 -37.81
C LYS A 1068 -11.63 27.84 -36.98
N LEU A 1069 -10.65 27.59 -36.10
CA LEU A 1069 -10.64 26.40 -35.25
C LEU A 1069 -11.76 26.44 -34.23
N LYS A 1070 -12.05 27.63 -33.67
CA LYS A 1070 -13.16 27.85 -32.74
C LYS A 1070 -14.51 27.52 -33.37
N LYS A 1071 -14.75 27.97 -34.60
CA LYS A 1071 -15.97 27.63 -35.35
C LYS A 1071 -16.13 26.11 -35.56
N SER A 1072 -15.05 25.41 -35.89
CA SER A 1072 -15.09 23.95 -36.06
C SER A 1072 -15.39 23.22 -34.75
N VAL A 1073 -14.69 23.57 -33.66
CA VAL A 1073 -14.90 22.90 -32.36
C VAL A 1073 -16.26 23.24 -31.75
N ASP A 1074 -16.77 24.47 -31.94
CA ASP A 1074 -18.11 24.85 -31.50
C ASP A 1074 -19.20 24.03 -32.22
N LYS A 1075 -19.01 23.74 -33.52
CA LYS A 1075 -19.90 22.85 -34.29
C LYS A 1075 -19.89 21.44 -33.71
N LEU A 1076 -18.72 20.86 -33.44
CA LEU A 1076 -18.62 19.51 -32.88
C LEU A 1076 -19.17 19.44 -31.44
N SER A 1077 -18.91 20.45 -30.61
CA SER A 1077 -19.52 20.58 -29.27
C SER A 1077 -21.05 20.60 -29.32
N MET A 1078 -21.62 21.32 -30.29
CA MET A 1078 -23.07 21.35 -30.50
C MET A 1078 -23.60 19.96 -30.87
N LEU A 1079 -22.94 19.25 -31.79
CA LEU A 1079 -23.32 17.90 -32.19
C LEU A 1079 -23.20 16.91 -31.03
N ALA A 1080 -22.15 17.01 -30.21
CA ALA A 1080 -21.98 16.21 -28.99
C ALA A 1080 -23.13 16.43 -27.99
N LYS A 1081 -23.60 17.68 -27.84
CA LYS A 1081 -24.76 17.99 -26.97
C LYS A 1081 -26.07 17.44 -27.53
N ILE A 1082 -26.25 17.47 -28.84
CA ILE A 1082 -27.43 16.90 -29.50
C ILE A 1082 -27.42 15.37 -29.36
N SER A 1083 -26.26 14.72 -29.53
CA SER A 1083 -26.15 13.27 -29.50
C SER A 1083 -26.46 12.66 -28.13
N VAL A 1084 -26.09 13.32 -27.03
CA VAL A 1084 -26.40 12.85 -25.67
C VAL A 1084 -27.80 13.25 -25.17
N GLY A 1085 -28.45 14.21 -25.85
CA GLY A 1085 -29.81 14.63 -25.54
C GLY A 1085 -30.83 13.53 -25.80
N GLU A 1086 -32.01 13.61 -25.19
CA GLU A 1086 -33.07 12.61 -25.38
C GLU A 1086 -33.40 12.44 -26.88
N GLY A 1087 -33.33 11.20 -27.37
CA GLY A 1087 -33.51 10.86 -28.78
C GLY A 1087 -32.28 11.05 -29.68
N GLY A 1088 -31.17 11.58 -29.15
CA GLY A 1088 -29.88 11.68 -29.84
C GLY A 1088 -29.20 10.32 -30.06
N SER A 1089 -28.20 10.28 -30.96
CA SER A 1089 -27.52 9.03 -31.36
C SER A 1089 -26.87 8.29 -30.19
N SER A 1090 -26.10 9.00 -29.36
CA SER A 1090 -25.44 8.44 -28.18
C SER A 1090 -26.43 8.08 -27.05
N TYR A 1091 -27.47 8.88 -26.87
CA TYR A 1091 -28.56 8.57 -25.96
C TYR A 1091 -29.25 7.25 -26.34
N ASN A 1092 -29.61 7.09 -27.61
CA ASN A 1092 -30.28 5.89 -28.11
C ASN A 1092 -29.35 4.67 -28.06
N ALA A 1093 -28.07 4.82 -28.41
CA ALA A 1093 -27.09 3.75 -28.32
C ALA A 1093 -26.94 3.23 -26.88
N PHE A 1094 -26.94 4.13 -25.88
CA PHE A 1094 -26.91 3.74 -24.47
C PHE A 1094 -28.18 2.99 -24.04
N GLU A 1095 -29.37 3.48 -24.42
CA GLU A 1095 -30.62 2.77 -24.07
C GLU A 1095 -30.67 1.38 -24.72
N CYS A 1096 -30.21 1.25 -25.97
CA CYS A 1096 -30.05 -0.05 -26.64
C CYS A 1096 -29.08 -0.97 -25.90
N LEU A 1097 -27.92 -0.46 -25.48
CA LEU A 1097 -26.94 -1.21 -24.69
C LEU A 1097 -27.55 -1.74 -23.37
N VAL A 1098 -28.26 -0.88 -22.65
CA VAL A 1098 -28.97 -1.25 -21.40
C VAL A 1098 -29.99 -2.35 -21.65
N ASP A 1099 -30.75 -2.28 -22.74
CA ASP A 1099 -31.77 -3.28 -23.06
C ASP A 1099 -31.17 -4.61 -23.54
N ASP A 1100 -30.05 -4.58 -24.26
CA ASP A 1100 -29.36 -5.79 -24.70
C ASP A 1100 -28.68 -6.52 -23.53
N ILE A 1101 -28.06 -5.80 -22.59
CA ILE A 1101 -27.53 -6.39 -21.34
C ILE A 1101 -28.62 -7.13 -20.56
N LYS A 1102 -29.85 -6.59 -20.51
CA LYS A 1102 -30.99 -7.28 -19.88
C LYS A 1102 -31.39 -8.55 -20.60
N LYS A 1103 -31.34 -8.57 -21.94
CA LYS A 1103 -31.67 -9.77 -22.73
C LYS A 1103 -30.61 -10.86 -22.54
N LEU A 1104 -29.33 -10.46 -22.47
CA LEU A 1104 -28.21 -11.37 -22.23
C LEU A 1104 -28.35 -12.07 -20.88
N GLY A 1105 -28.75 -11.36 -19.82
CA GLY A 1105 -29.00 -11.95 -18.50
C GLY A 1105 -30.21 -12.89 -18.39
N ARG A 1106 -31.01 -13.09 -19.46
CA ARG A 1106 -32.18 -13.99 -19.46
C ARG A 1106 -31.93 -15.36 -20.10
N LYS A 1107 -30.76 -15.61 -20.69
CA LYS A 1107 -30.50 -16.80 -21.52
C LYS A 1107 -30.31 -18.12 -20.75
N ASP A 1108 -30.11 -18.10 -19.43
CA ASP A 1108 -29.86 -19.31 -18.62
C ASP A 1108 -31.08 -19.91 -17.90
N ILE A 1109 -32.30 -19.43 -18.18
CA ILE A 1109 -33.49 -20.09 -17.63
C ILE A 1109 -33.85 -21.27 -18.54
N ASN A 1110 -33.45 -22.47 -18.13
CA ASN A 1110 -33.89 -23.72 -18.73
C ASN A 1110 -35.43 -23.75 -18.81
N PRO A 1111 -36.05 -23.86 -20.00
CA PRO A 1111 -37.51 -23.84 -20.14
C PRO A 1111 -38.23 -24.96 -19.36
N ASN A 1112 -37.50 -26.00 -18.95
CA ASN A 1112 -38.02 -27.08 -18.11
C ASN A 1112 -38.15 -26.72 -16.62
N CYS A 1113 -37.67 -25.55 -16.19
CA CYS A 1113 -37.88 -25.04 -14.83
C CYS A 1113 -39.16 -24.19 -14.68
N ILE A 1114 -39.94 -23.99 -15.76
CA ILE A 1114 -41.21 -23.24 -15.74
C ILE A 1114 -42.40 -24.18 -16.05
N ARG A 1115 -42.49 -25.32 -15.36
CA ARG A 1115 -43.71 -26.15 -15.36
C ARG A 1115 -44.10 -26.63 -13.98
#